data_AF-A0AAV0FJ77-F1
#
_entry.id   AF-A0AAV0FJ77-F1
#
_cell.length_a   1.000
_cell.length_b   1.000
_cell.length_c   1.000
_cell.angle_alpha   90.00
_cell.angle_beta   90.00
_cell.angle_gamma   90.00
#
_symmetry.space_group_name_H-M   'P 1'
#
loop_
_entity.id
_entity.type
_entity.pdbx_description
1 polymer ?
#
loop_
_entity_poly.entity_id
_entity_poly.type
_entity_poly.pdbx_seq_one_letter_code
_entity_poly.pdbx_strand_id
1 'polypeptide(L)'
;MTDIQRASLPHALCGRDILGAAKTGSGKTLAFIIPILEKLYKARWSPEDGVGCIIISPTRELADQLFEVLTSVGKHHSFSAGILIGGRKDIEIEKERVNGMNILICTPGRLLQHMDETPNFDCSQLQILVLDEADRILDVGFKKQLNAIISQLPKHRQTLLFSATQTKSVKDLARLSLKDPEYVSVHEESTTATPSGLMQTAMVVPLDKKLDMLWSFIKKHLNKKILVFLSSCKQVRFVYEAFKKLRPGIPLKCLHGRMKLAKRMGIYSMFREETRSVLFSTDVASRGLDFSKAIDWVVQVDCPEDCATYIHRVGRTARYLSGGKSLLFVMPSEIKMLEKLEEKKIPLHVSKAKAEFLQSVSGLLAALLVQCPELQPLARRAFTTYLKSIYRQTDKEVFDVTKLPVEEFSASLGLPMTPKIRFLKQKVKGKTVSEALSVMPEDITNENLLEFPIKKPDAEESEDDILIPKDTHTAIEAKTVKAIDSWPVSRIPKKNKLKISADRPFGTRVIFDDGCNTLPPLAKLAQTMPAADKVRLDHNKVNERYGILRNELKMIDKEDKGLDRQRRKEKRLKEKMKLKRGRDQEWDEEEEGDLLGSDVDAGRGKAERKKIRFGSDDDDFGDNDDTLKTGMKVSPVSVAEQEELALKLLNSMHS
;
A
#
# COMPACT_ATOMS: atom_id res chain seq x y z
N MET A 1 -15.33 -20.21 12.70
CA MET A 1 -14.96 -18.85 12.25
C MET A 1 -13.97 -18.26 13.23
N THR A 2 -12.96 -17.55 12.73
CA THR A 2 -12.00 -16.81 13.58
C THR A 2 -12.63 -15.52 14.10
N ASP A 3 -12.01 -14.88 15.09
CA ASP A 3 -12.59 -13.69 15.73
C ASP A 3 -12.74 -12.50 14.76
N ILE A 4 -11.78 -12.29 13.85
CA ILE A 4 -11.92 -11.27 12.79
C ILE A 4 -13.05 -11.58 11.82
N GLN A 5 -13.28 -12.86 11.49
CA GLN A 5 -14.40 -13.25 10.64
C GLN A 5 -15.73 -13.00 11.37
N ARG A 6 -15.84 -13.40 12.65
CA ARG A 6 -17.04 -13.19 13.47
C ARG A 6 -17.38 -11.70 13.60
N ALA A 7 -16.38 -10.85 13.80
CA ALA A 7 -16.58 -9.43 14.00
C ALA A 7 -16.85 -8.66 12.68
N SER A 8 -16.19 -9.03 11.57
CA SER A 8 -16.30 -8.26 10.32
C SER A 8 -17.39 -8.75 9.36
N LEU A 9 -17.69 -10.06 9.31
CA LEU A 9 -18.64 -10.60 8.34
C LEU A 9 -20.05 -10.00 8.44
N PRO A 10 -20.66 -9.81 9.62
CA PRO A 10 -22.00 -9.22 9.71
C PRO A 10 -22.06 -7.81 9.09
N HIS A 11 -21.05 -6.99 9.37
CA HIS A 11 -20.96 -5.63 8.84
C HIS A 11 -20.72 -5.64 7.31
N ALA A 12 -19.86 -6.55 6.84
CA ALA A 12 -19.49 -6.66 5.44
C ALA A 12 -20.68 -7.11 4.58
N LEU A 13 -21.43 -8.09 5.08
CA LEU A 13 -22.61 -8.65 4.41
C LEU A 13 -23.78 -7.65 4.36
N CYS A 14 -23.86 -6.73 5.32
CA CYS A 14 -24.80 -5.60 5.28
C CYS A 14 -24.36 -4.47 4.32
N GLY A 15 -23.21 -4.59 3.65
CA GLY A 15 -22.74 -3.59 2.69
C GLY A 15 -22.01 -2.40 3.31
N ARG A 16 -21.65 -2.43 4.61
CA ARG A 16 -20.86 -1.36 5.26
C ARG A 16 -19.40 -1.42 4.84
N ASP A 17 -18.76 -0.26 4.83
CA ASP A 17 -17.30 -0.18 4.69
C ASP A 17 -16.62 -0.70 5.96
N ILE A 18 -15.46 -1.31 5.81
CA ILE A 18 -14.76 -1.95 6.94
C ILE A 18 -13.30 -1.53 6.97
N LEU A 19 -12.85 -1.23 8.19
CA LEU A 19 -11.45 -1.08 8.57
C LEU A 19 -11.09 -2.20 9.53
N GLY A 20 -10.64 -3.33 8.96
CA GLY A 20 -10.28 -4.54 9.69
C GLY A 20 -8.80 -4.56 10.09
N ALA A 21 -8.53 -4.50 11.39
CA ALA A 21 -7.21 -4.70 11.96
C ALA A 21 -7.15 -6.03 12.71
N ALA A 22 -6.34 -6.97 12.21
CA ALA A 22 -6.14 -8.26 12.88
C ALA A 22 -4.76 -8.85 12.60
N LYS A 23 -4.22 -9.54 13.61
CA LYS A 23 -2.89 -10.19 13.57
C LYS A 23 -2.70 -11.05 12.31
N THR A 24 -1.46 -11.18 11.84
CA THR A 24 -1.13 -12.05 10.72
C THR A 24 -1.57 -13.50 10.99
N GLY A 25 -2.15 -14.18 9.99
CA GLY A 25 -2.64 -15.56 10.17
C GLY A 25 -3.99 -15.68 10.90
N SER A 26 -4.72 -14.58 11.13
CA SER A 26 -6.04 -14.59 11.77
C SER A 26 -7.21 -14.98 10.84
N GLY A 27 -6.94 -15.34 9.58
CA GLY A 27 -7.98 -15.70 8.61
C GLY A 27 -8.69 -14.50 7.95
N LYS A 28 -8.00 -13.35 7.82
CA LYS A 28 -8.51 -12.12 7.15
C LYS A 28 -9.01 -12.37 5.73
N THR A 29 -8.38 -13.28 4.99
CA THR A 29 -8.73 -13.55 3.59
C THR A 29 -10.20 -13.94 3.42
N LEU A 30 -10.71 -14.85 4.25
CA LEU A 30 -12.13 -15.26 4.17
C LEU A 30 -13.08 -14.15 4.67
N ALA A 31 -12.59 -13.22 5.50
CA ALA A 31 -13.40 -12.11 6.00
C ALA A 31 -13.83 -11.13 4.91
N PHE A 32 -13.09 -11.04 3.79
CA PHE A 32 -13.49 -10.25 2.62
C PHE A 32 -13.90 -11.08 1.41
N ILE A 33 -13.39 -12.30 1.21
CA ILE A 33 -13.81 -13.15 0.08
C ILE A 33 -15.29 -13.56 0.19
N ILE A 34 -15.75 -13.95 1.38
CA ILE A 34 -17.14 -14.39 1.58
C ILE A 34 -18.13 -13.26 1.24
N PRO A 35 -17.98 -12.03 1.76
CA PRO A 35 -18.85 -10.90 1.38
C PRO A 35 -18.81 -10.57 -0.12
N ILE A 36 -17.66 -10.73 -0.79
CA ILE A 36 -17.56 -10.50 -2.23
C ILE A 36 -18.46 -11.46 -2.99
N LEU A 37 -18.29 -12.76 -2.75
CA LEU A 37 -19.07 -13.80 -3.44
C LEU A 37 -20.56 -13.64 -3.16
N GLU A 38 -20.94 -13.42 -1.90
CA GLU A 38 -22.33 -13.26 -1.50
C GLU A 38 -22.99 -12.05 -2.15
N LYS A 39 -22.31 -10.90 -2.19
CA LYS A 39 -22.88 -9.67 -2.76
C LYS A 39 -23.09 -9.80 -4.27
N LEU A 40 -22.10 -10.34 -4.99
CA LEU A 40 -22.21 -10.59 -6.43
C LEU A 40 -23.29 -11.64 -6.72
N TYR A 41 -23.39 -12.68 -5.88
CA TYR A 41 -24.41 -13.72 -6.03
C TYR A 41 -25.82 -13.18 -5.85
N LYS A 42 -26.05 -12.39 -4.79
CA LYS A 42 -27.34 -11.71 -4.55
C LYS A 42 -27.71 -10.72 -5.64
N ALA A 43 -26.71 -10.04 -6.22
CA ALA A 43 -26.90 -9.15 -7.35
C ALA A 43 -27.15 -9.89 -8.67
N ARG A 44 -27.06 -11.23 -8.69
CA ARG A 44 -27.12 -12.08 -9.88
C ARG A 44 -26.09 -11.67 -10.95
N TRP A 45 -24.90 -11.28 -10.49
CA TRP A 45 -23.82 -10.80 -11.34
C TRP A 45 -23.42 -11.88 -12.36
N SER A 46 -23.41 -11.52 -13.63
CA SER A 46 -23.04 -12.39 -14.73
C SER A 46 -21.71 -11.95 -15.37
N PRO A 47 -21.06 -12.80 -16.19
CA PRO A 47 -19.86 -12.41 -16.93
C PRO A 47 -20.05 -11.14 -17.79
N GLU A 48 -21.28 -10.88 -18.26
CA GLU A 48 -21.64 -9.73 -19.10
C GLU A 48 -21.69 -8.41 -18.31
N ASP A 49 -21.88 -8.45 -16.99
CA ASP A 49 -21.86 -7.26 -16.12
C ASP A 49 -20.43 -6.71 -15.89
N GLY A 50 -19.39 -7.43 -16.36
CA GLY A 50 -18.00 -7.01 -16.23
C GLY A 50 -17.50 -7.01 -14.78
N VAL A 51 -16.58 -6.09 -14.46
CA VAL A 51 -15.82 -6.07 -13.20
C VAL A 51 -16.67 -5.59 -12.02
N GLY A 52 -17.15 -6.53 -11.21
CA GLY A 52 -17.91 -6.26 -9.98
C GLY A 52 -17.03 -6.08 -8.73
N CYS A 53 -15.82 -6.64 -8.70
CA CYS A 53 -14.92 -6.55 -7.55
C CYS A 53 -13.44 -6.43 -7.94
N ILE A 54 -12.70 -5.58 -7.23
CA ILE A 54 -11.25 -5.45 -7.33
C ILE A 54 -10.61 -5.67 -5.94
N ILE A 55 -9.66 -6.59 -5.87
CA ILE A 55 -8.81 -6.84 -4.70
C ILE A 55 -7.39 -6.40 -5.03
N ILE A 56 -6.90 -5.38 -4.33
CA ILE A 56 -5.54 -4.86 -4.48
C ILE A 56 -4.65 -5.50 -3.41
N SER A 57 -3.53 -6.06 -3.86
CA SER A 57 -2.51 -6.68 -3.01
C SER A 57 -1.11 -6.09 -3.27
N PRO A 58 -0.25 -5.89 -2.26
CA PRO A 58 1.05 -5.24 -2.45
C PRO A 58 2.11 -6.12 -3.13
N THR A 59 1.99 -7.45 -3.08
CA THR A 59 2.97 -8.39 -3.65
C THR A 59 2.32 -9.37 -4.61
N ARG A 60 3.11 -9.88 -5.55
CA ARG A 60 2.61 -10.75 -6.62
C ARG A 60 2.28 -12.14 -6.09
N GLU A 61 3.08 -12.60 -5.14
CA GLU A 61 2.91 -13.88 -4.45
C GLU A 61 1.67 -13.89 -3.56
N LEU A 62 1.36 -12.77 -2.90
CA LEU A 62 0.13 -12.64 -2.12
C LEU A 62 -1.10 -12.62 -3.02
N ALA A 63 -1.05 -11.90 -4.15
CA ALA A 63 -2.12 -11.93 -5.13
C ALA A 63 -2.39 -13.35 -5.66
N ASP A 64 -1.35 -14.12 -5.94
CA ASP A 64 -1.46 -15.52 -6.40
C ASP A 64 -2.08 -16.42 -5.31
N GLN A 65 -1.64 -16.27 -4.06
CA GLN A 65 -2.25 -16.97 -2.92
C GLN A 65 -3.72 -16.60 -2.73
N LEU A 66 -4.09 -15.33 -2.85
CA LEU A 66 -5.48 -14.88 -2.78
C LEU A 66 -6.32 -15.49 -3.90
N PHE A 67 -5.76 -15.62 -5.10
CA PHE A 67 -6.41 -16.24 -6.25
C PHE A 67 -6.67 -17.74 -6.02
N GLU A 68 -5.72 -18.48 -5.45
CA GLU A 68 -5.93 -19.88 -5.04
C GLU A 68 -7.10 -20.01 -4.04
N VAL A 69 -7.14 -19.13 -3.02
CA VAL A 69 -8.21 -19.15 -2.01
C VAL A 69 -9.56 -18.77 -2.64
N LEU A 70 -9.60 -17.74 -3.47
CA LEU A 70 -10.82 -17.32 -4.17
C LEU A 70 -11.35 -18.46 -5.05
N THR A 71 -10.49 -19.14 -5.80
CA THR A 71 -10.88 -20.26 -6.67
C THR A 71 -11.41 -21.44 -5.87
N SER A 72 -10.79 -21.74 -4.73
CA SER A 72 -11.21 -22.83 -3.85
C SER A 72 -12.60 -22.57 -3.22
N VAL A 73 -12.84 -21.35 -2.74
CA VAL A 73 -14.09 -20.97 -2.09
C VAL A 73 -15.21 -20.69 -3.11
N GLY A 74 -14.85 -20.08 -4.24
CA GLY A 74 -15.76 -19.66 -5.30
C GLY A 74 -16.19 -20.77 -6.26
N LYS A 75 -15.67 -22.00 -6.13
CA LYS A 75 -15.87 -23.13 -7.08
C LYS A 75 -17.32 -23.48 -7.43
N HIS A 76 -18.28 -23.09 -6.60
CA HIS A 76 -19.71 -23.34 -6.80
C HIS A 76 -20.47 -22.15 -7.41
N HIS A 77 -19.76 -21.09 -7.81
CA HIS A 77 -20.32 -19.91 -8.48
C HIS A 77 -19.88 -19.88 -9.94
N SER A 78 -20.65 -19.17 -10.78
CA SER A 78 -20.35 -18.95 -12.20
C SER A 78 -19.51 -17.70 -12.47
N PHE A 79 -18.84 -17.13 -11.45
CA PHE A 79 -18.06 -15.91 -11.60
C PHE A 79 -16.75 -16.15 -12.34
N SER A 80 -16.38 -15.22 -13.20
CA SER A 80 -15.04 -15.15 -13.79
C SER A 80 -14.08 -14.41 -12.85
N ALA A 81 -12.88 -14.96 -12.64
CA ALA A 81 -11.85 -14.35 -11.82
C ALA A 81 -10.53 -14.24 -12.59
N GLY A 82 -9.89 -13.07 -12.52
CA GLY A 82 -8.62 -12.77 -13.17
C GLY A 82 -7.54 -12.31 -12.18
N ILE A 83 -6.29 -12.62 -12.50
CA ILE A 83 -5.11 -12.15 -11.73
C ILE A 83 -4.24 -11.22 -12.58
N LEU A 84 -4.08 -9.97 -12.15
CA LEU A 84 -3.31 -8.92 -12.84
C LEU A 84 -2.04 -8.58 -12.05
N ILE A 85 -0.94 -9.26 -12.36
CA ILE A 85 0.35 -9.08 -11.69
C ILE A 85 1.47 -8.74 -12.65
N GLY A 86 2.29 -7.74 -12.30
CA GLY A 86 3.38 -7.31 -13.18
C GLY A 86 4.47 -8.38 -13.36
N GLY A 87 5.23 -8.29 -14.46
CA GLY A 87 6.34 -9.22 -14.76
C GLY A 87 5.93 -10.52 -15.45
N ARG A 88 4.66 -10.65 -15.85
CA ARG A 88 4.20 -11.58 -16.89
C ARG A 88 4.36 -10.92 -18.27
N LYS A 89 4.63 -11.70 -19.30
CA LYS A 89 4.82 -11.21 -20.68
C LYS A 89 3.50 -11.09 -21.44
N ASP A 90 2.45 -11.71 -20.93
CA ASP A 90 1.22 -11.97 -21.67
C ASP A 90 0.19 -10.85 -21.52
N ILE A 91 0.65 -9.59 -21.55
CA ILE A 91 -0.24 -8.43 -21.35
C ILE A 91 -1.34 -8.35 -22.41
N GLU A 92 -1.01 -8.69 -23.66
CA GLU A 92 -1.98 -8.63 -24.76
C GLU A 92 -3.10 -9.67 -24.57
N ILE A 93 -2.77 -10.87 -24.10
CA ILE A 93 -3.75 -11.90 -23.73
C ILE A 93 -4.59 -11.44 -22.52
N GLU A 94 -3.96 -10.77 -21.55
CA GLU A 94 -4.67 -10.19 -20.41
C GLU A 94 -5.66 -9.11 -20.87
N LYS A 95 -5.27 -8.22 -21.80
CA LYS A 95 -6.13 -7.16 -22.36
C LYS A 95 -7.37 -7.71 -23.04
N GLU A 96 -7.26 -8.82 -23.77
CA GLU A 96 -8.41 -9.46 -24.44
C GLU A 96 -9.45 -10.02 -23.46
N ARG A 97 -9.01 -10.45 -22.27
CA ARG A 97 -9.86 -11.20 -21.32
C ARG A 97 -10.33 -10.38 -20.13
N VAL A 98 -9.59 -9.34 -19.76
CA VAL A 98 -9.82 -8.59 -18.50
C VAL A 98 -11.20 -7.95 -18.46
N ASN A 99 -11.75 -7.52 -19.59
CA ASN A 99 -13.07 -6.90 -19.69
C ASN A 99 -14.22 -7.87 -19.35
N GLY A 100 -14.02 -9.18 -19.53
CA GLY A 100 -15.01 -10.22 -19.20
C GLY A 100 -14.84 -10.82 -17.79
N MET A 101 -14.00 -10.24 -16.94
CA MET A 101 -13.73 -10.75 -15.59
C MET A 101 -14.63 -10.07 -14.54
N ASN A 102 -15.25 -10.84 -13.66
CA ASN A 102 -16.07 -10.29 -12.58
C ASN A 102 -15.25 -9.88 -11.35
N ILE A 103 -14.23 -10.67 -11.03
CA ILE A 103 -13.38 -10.45 -9.85
C ILE A 103 -11.93 -10.34 -10.30
N LEU A 104 -11.30 -9.19 -10.02
CA LEU A 104 -9.90 -8.96 -10.32
C LEU A 104 -9.05 -8.93 -9.05
N ILE A 105 -8.01 -9.76 -9.01
CA ILE A 105 -6.97 -9.70 -7.98
C ILE A 105 -5.71 -9.11 -8.62
N CYS A 106 -5.20 -8.02 -8.07
CA CYS A 106 -4.19 -7.26 -8.79
C CYS A 106 -3.12 -6.62 -7.90
N THR A 107 -1.98 -6.32 -8.51
CA THR A 107 -0.99 -5.38 -7.96
C THR A 107 -1.23 -3.98 -8.52
N PRO A 108 -1.06 -2.90 -7.73
CA PRO A 108 -1.43 -1.54 -8.15
C PRO A 108 -0.88 -1.13 -9.52
N GLY A 109 0.42 -1.33 -9.75
CA GLY A 109 1.05 -0.92 -11.01
C GLY A 109 0.50 -1.63 -12.25
N ARG A 110 0.14 -2.92 -12.14
CA ARG A 110 -0.41 -3.67 -13.29
C ARG A 110 -1.88 -3.34 -13.53
N LEU A 111 -2.66 -3.11 -12.47
CA LEU A 111 -4.03 -2.63 -12.61
C LEU A 111 -4.07 -1.27 -13.31
N LEU A 112 -3.25 -0.32 -12.86
CA LEU A 112 -3.18 1.01 -13.47
C LEU A 112 -2.80 0.92 -14.96
N GLN A 113 -1.83 0.07 -15.30
CA GLN A 113 -1.47 -0.19 -16.69
C GLN A 113 -2.68 -0.67 -17.51
N HIS A 114 -3.51 -1.58 -16.98
CA HIS A 114 -4.71 -2.02 -17.67
C HIS A 114 -5.76 -0.92 -17.79
N MET A 115 -5.93 -0.08 -16.76
CA MET A 115 -6.85 1.05 -16.81
C MET A 115 -6.45 2.10 -17.86
N ASP A 116 -5.15 2.30 -18.07
CA ASP A 116 -4.64 3.30 -19.02
C ASP A 116 -4.52 2.74 -20.45
N GLU A 117 -4.12 1.48 -20.63
CA GLU A 117 -3.75 0.91 -21.94
C GLU A 117 -4.77 -0.08 -22.52
N THR A 118 -5.69 -0.62 -21.73
CA THR A 118 -6.65 -1.63 -22.23
C THR A 118 -7.87 -0.94 -22.82
N PRO A 119 -8.19 -1.17 -24.10
CA PRO A 119 -9.40 -0.63 -24.71
C PRO A 119 -10.66 -1.11 -23.97
N ASN A 120 -11.61 -0.20 -23.75
CA ASN A 120 -12.91 -0.49 -23.16
C ASN A 120 -12.86 -1.12 -21.75
N PHE A 121 -11.77 -0.96 -21.01
CA PHE A 121 -11.72 -1.42 -19.62
C PHE A 121 -12.60 -0.55 -18.74
N ASP A 122 -13.80 -1.04 -18.45
CA ASP A 122 -14.79 -0.34 -17.64
C ASP A 122 -14.84 -0.89 -16.21
N CYS A 123 -14.79 0.02 -15.25
CA CYS A 123 -14.95 -0.24 -13.82
C CYS A 123 -16.12 0.57 -13.21
N SER A 124 -16.97 1.18 -14.05
CA SER A 124 -18.06 2.05 -13.63
C SER A 124 -19.08 1.36 -12.71
N GLN A 125 -19.27 0.05 -12.89
CA GLN A 125 -20.21 -0.78 -12.14
C GLN A 125 -19.59 -1.48 -10.92
N LEU A 126 -18.35 -1.14 -10.54
CA LEU A 126 -17.65 -1.78 -9.43
C LEU A 126 -18.45 -1.69 -8.11
N GLN A 127 -18.75 -2.85 -7.52
CA GLN A 127 -19.54 -2.98 -6.29
C GLN A 127 -18.67 -3.00 -5.02
N ILE A 128 -17.46 -3.55 -5.12
CA ILE A 128 -16.56 -3.76 -3.98
C ILE A 128 -15.11 -3.45 -4.37
N LEU A 129 -14.43 -2.67 -3.53
CA LEU A 129 -12.98 -2.49 -3.54
C LEU A 129 -12.38 -3.07 -2.26
N VAL A 130 -11.39 -3.94 -2.38
CA VAL A 130 -10.63 -4.47 -1.24
C VAL A 130 -9.17 -4.07 -1.32
N LEU A 131 -8.62 -3.60 -0.20
CA LEU A 131 -7.17 -3.43 -0.03
C LEU A 131 -6.67 -4.39 1.05
N ASP A 132 -5.92 -5.41 0.64
CA ASP A 132 -5.25 -6.35 1.54
C ASP A 132 -3.83 -5.86 1.86
N GLU A 133 -3.40 -6.02 3.12
CA GLU A 133 -2.18 -5.40 3.66
C GLU A 133 -2.13 -3.89 3.34
N ALA A 134 -3.24 -3.19 3.65
CA ALA A 134 -3.47 -1.80 3.28
C ALA A 134 -2.37 -0.82 3.75
N ASP A 135 -1.75 -1.08 4.90
CA ASP A 135 -0.59 -0.34 5.39
C ASP A 135 0.57 -0.33 4.38
N ARG A 136 0.79 -1.43 3.65
CA ARG A 136 1.82 -1.48 2.59
C ARG A 136 1.40 -0.73 1.34
N ILE A 137 0.13 -0.85 0.94
CA ILE A 137 -0.36 -0.22 -0.29
C ILE A 137 -0.44 1.30 -0.11
N LEU A 138 -0.62 1.78 1.11
CA LEU A 138 -0.64 3.21 1.44
C LEU A 138 0.75 3.84 1.62
N ASP A 139 1.83 3.04 1.64
CA ASP A 139 3.20 3.54 1.67
C ASP A 139 3.52 4.43 0.45
N VAL A 140 4.51 5.32 0.62
CA VAL A 140 4.94 6.31 -0.39
C VAL A 140 5.22 5.69 -1.78
N GLY A 141 5.68 4.42 -1.81
CA GLY A 141 6.01 3.72 -3.04
C GLY A 141 4.82 3.42 -3.96
N PHE A 142 3.63 3.17 -3.41
CA PHE A 142 2.42 2.83 -4.19
C PHE A 142 1.39 3.96 -4.21
N LYS A 143 1.55 4.95 -3.34
CA LYS A 143 0.64 6.08 -3.16
C LYS A 143 0.22 6.78 -4.46
N LYS A 144 1.16 7.06 -5.37
CA LYS A 144 0.83 7.71 -6.65
C LYS A 144 -0.08 6.84 -7.53
N GLN A 145 0.26 5.56 -7.64
CA GLN A 145 -0.50 4.59 -8.43
C GLN A 145 -1.89 4.36 -7.84
N LEU A 146 -1.97 4.21 -6.52
CA LEU A 146 -3.24 4.01 -5.83
C LEU A 146 -4.19 5.20 -6.00
N ASN A 147 -3.67 6.43 -5.88
CA ASN A 147 -4.50 7.63 -6.08
C ASN A 147 -5.06 7.70 -7.51
N ALA A 148 -4.25 7.33 -8.52
CA ALA A 148 -4.71 7.29 -9.91
C ALA A 148 -5.83 6.25 -10.08
N ILE A 149 -5.64 5.04 -9.57
CA ILE A 149 -6.66 3.96 -9.60
C ILE A 149 -7.96 4.46 -8.96
N ILE A 150 -7.90 4.94 -7.71
CA ILE A 150 -9.11 5.35 -6.96
C ILE A 150 -9.85 6.50 -7.67
N SER A 151 -9.12 7.40 -8.33
CA SER A 151 -9.73 8.53 -9.05
C SER A 151 -10.59 8.10 -10.24
N GLN A 152 -10.32 6.93 -10.82
CA GLN A 152 -11.06 6.35 -11.94
C GLN A 152 -12.17 5.37 -11.48
N LEU A 153 -12.19 4.98 -10.21
CA LEU A 153 -13.20 4.07 -9.65
C LEU A 153 -14.47 4.81 -9.18
N PRO A 154 -15.66 4.19 -9.28
CA PRO A 154 -16.92 4.81 -8.87
C PRO A 154 -16.96 5.09 -7.37
N LYS A 155 -17.45 6.26 -6.97
CA LYS A 155 -17.54 6.66 -5.54
C LYS A 155 -18.57 5.84 -4.76
N HIS A 156 -19.63 5.37 -5.42
CA HIS A 156 -20.66 4.55 -4.79
C HIS A 156 -20.29 3.07 -4.88
N ARG A 157 -19.44 2.62 -3.97
CA ARG A 157 -18.99 1.23 -3.83
C ARG A 157 -18.78 0.92 -2.36
N GLN A 158 -18.74 -0.35 -2.01
CA GLN A 158 -18.28 -0.77 -0.67
C GLN A 158 -16.75 -0.89 -0.68
N THR A 159 -16.08 -0.35 0.33
CA THR A 159 -14.62 -0.41 0.45
C THR A 159 -14.22 -1.15 1.73
N LEU A 160 -13.42 -2.20 1.58
CA LEU A 160 -12.93 -3.04 2.67
C LEU A 160 -11.40 -2.92 2.78
N LEU A 161 -10.89 -2.46 3.92
CA LEU A 161 -9.46 -2.43 4.20
C LEU A 161 -9.12 -3.45 5.25
N PHE A 162 -8.10 -4.27 4.96
CA PHE A 162 -7.55 -5.21 5.92
C PHE A 162 -6.05 -5.00 6.06
N SER A 163 -5.57 -4.94 7.31
CA SER A 163 -4.14 -4.90 7.61
C SER A 163 -3.82 -5.63 8.91
N ALA A 164 -2.57 -6.02 9.08
CA ALA A 164 -2.08 -6.51 10.37
C ALA A 164 -1.88 -5.40 11.41
N THR A 165 -1.66 -4.16 10.96
CA THR A 165 -1.43 -3.01 11.84
C THR A 165 -2.50 -1.95 11.58
N GLN A 166 -2.90 -1.26 12.65
CA GLN A 166 -3.87 -0.18 12.52
C GLN A 166 -3.18 1.04 11.89
N THR A 167 -3.61 1.44 10.70
CA THR A 167 -3.17 2.67 10.06
C THR A 167 -3.87 3.86 10.73
N LYS A 168 -3.11 4.66 11.49
CA LYS A 168 -3.64 5.87 12.17
C LYS A 168 -3.71 7.11 11.28
N SER A 169 -3.25 7.01 10.03
CA SER A 169 -3.20 8.17 9.13
C SER A 169 -4.60 8.47 8.57
N VAL A 170 -5.31 9.38 9.24
CA VAL A 170 -6.61 9.91 8.82
C VAL A 170 -6.56 10.42 7.37
N LYS A 171 -5.44 11.04 6.97
CA LYS A 171 -5.23 11.53 5.60
C LYS A 171 -5.17 10.42 4.56
N ASP A 172 -4.68 9.24 4.92
CA ASP A 172 -4.58 8.12 3.98
C ASP A 172 -5.91 7.34 3.92
N LEU A 173 -6.63 7.25 5.04
CA LEU A 173 -8.00 6.70 5.08
C LEU A 173 -9.00 7.58 4.31
N ALA A 174 -8.93 8.90 4.47
CA ALA A 174 -9.82 9.84 3.79
C ALA A 174 -9.74 9.74 2.25
N ARG A 175 -8.58 9.36 1.70
CA ARG A 175 -8.41 9.20 0.24
C ARG A 175 -9.15 8.02 -0.34
N LEU A 176 -9.42 7.01 0.47
CA LEU A 176 -10.04 5.76 0.02
C LEU A 176 -11.55 5.92 -0.23
N SER A 177 -12.10 7.12 0.04
CA SER A 177 -13.52 7.46 -0.12
C SER A 177 -14.43 6.55 0.68
N LEU A 178 -14.02 6.22 1.91
CA LEU A 178 -14.81 5.40 2.83
C LEU A 178 -16.08 6.14 3.27
N LYS A 179 -17.21 5.43 3.33
CA LYS A 179 -18.50 5.92 3.80
C LYS A 179 -18.87 5.23 5.11
N ASP A 180 -18.77 5.98 6.21
CA ASP A 180 -19.10 5.53 7.57
C ASP A 180 -18.54 4.13 7.91
N PRO A 181 -17.20 3.96 7.89
CA PRO A 181 -16.59 2.65 8.00
C PRO A 181 -16.69 2.10 9.42
N GLU A 182 -17.00 0.81 9.53
CA GLU A 182 -16.88 0.08 10.79
C GLU A 182 -15.41 -0.22 11.11
N TYR A 183 -14.97 0.19 12.29
CA TYR A 183 -13.64 -0.12 12.80
C TYR A 183 -13.67 -1.45 13.55
N VAL A 184 -13.15 -2.50 12.91
CA VAL A 184 -13.10 -3.84 13.51
C VAL A 184 -11.68 -4.14 13.94
N SER A 185 -11.43 -4.02 15.25
CA SER A 185 -10.13 -4.27 15.86
C SER A 185 -10.24 -5.33 16.94
N VAL A 186 -9.92 -6.56 16.57
CA VAL A 186 -10.12 -7.74 17.44
C VAL A 186 -9.04 -7.86 18.52
N HIS A 187 -7.95 -7.10 18.40
CA HIS A 187 -6.77 -7.26 19.24
C HIS A 187 -6.30 -5.93 19.86
N GLU A 188 -7.12 -4.88 19.81
CA GLU A 188 -6.78 -3.58 20.42
C GLU A 188 -6.59 -3.67 21.93
N GLU A 189 -7.36 -4.54 22.59
CA GLU A 189 -7.27 -4.83 24.03
C GLU A 189 -6.24 -5.91 24.38
N SER A 190 -5.61 -6.54 23.38
CA SER A 190 -4.64 -7.60 23.66
C SER A 190 -3.37 -7.03 24.28
N THR A 191 -2.87 -7.70 25.33
CA THR A 191 -1.68 -7.28 26.08
C THR A 191 -0.42 -7.16 25.23
N THR A 192 -0.36 -7.90 24.11
CA THR A 192 0.79 -7.96 23.21
C THR A 192 0.39 -7.83 21.73
N ALA A 193 1.16 -7.05 20.98
CA ALA A 193 0.93 -6.83 19.54
C ALA A 193 1.24 -8.07 18.66
N THR A 194 1.75 -9.15 19.26
CA THR A 194 2.24 -10.35 18.58
C THR A 194 1.43 -11.60 18.97
N PRO A 195 1.48 -12.71 18.20
CA PRO A 195 0.78 -13.94 18.57
C PRO A 195 1.27 -14.52 19.90
N SER A 196 0.38 -15.09 20.71
CA SER A 196 0.73 -15.64 22.05
C SER A 196 1.67 -16.85 21.99
N GLY A 197 1.60 -17.67 20.94
CA GLY A 197 2.49 -18.81 20.72
C GLY A 197 3.90 -18.46 20.19
N LEU A 198 4.22 -17.17 20.08
CA LEU A 198 5.49 -16.69 19.54
C LEU A 198 6.52 -16.41 20.66
N MET A 199 7.61 -17.17 20.67
CA MET A 199 8.78 -16.85 21.49
C MET A 199 9.68 -15.86 20.74
N GLN A 200 9.97 -14.72 21.34
CA GLN A 200 10.72 -13.63 20.71
C GLN A 200 12.02 -13.39 21.47
N THR A 201 13.14 -13.54 20.77
CA THR A 201 14.47 -13.33 21.34
C THR A 201 15.22 -12.28 20.53
N ALA A 202 15.76 -11.28 21.22
CA ALA A 202 16.73 -10.37 20.64
C ALA A 202 18.14 -10.75 21.09
N MET A 203 19.10 -10.64 20.19
CA MET A 203 20.50 -10.90 20.48
C MET A 203 21.35 -9.73 20.01
N VAL A 204 22.17 -9.19 20.92
CA VAL A 204 23.12 -8.15 20.59
C VAL A 204 24.34 -8.79 19.92
N VAL A 205 24.57 -8.48 18.64
CA VAL A 205 25.63 -9.06 17.80
C VAL A 205 26.35 -7.95 17.04
N PRO A 206 27.69 -7.83 17.16
CA PRO A 206 28.50 -6.94 16.32
C PRO A 206 28.31 -7.22 14.82
N LEU A 207 28.45 -6.19 13.99
CA LEU A 207 28.13 -6.27 12.56
C LEU A 207 28.94 -7.35 11.82
N ASP A 208 30.23 -7.43 12.11
CA ASP A 208 31.18 -8.39 11.56
C ASP A 208 30.85 -9.84 11.98
N LYS A 209 30.23 -10.04 13.14
CA LYS A 209 29.85 -11.38 13.65
C LYS A 209 28.47 -11.87 13.22
N LYS A 210 27.66 -11.04 12.55
CA LYS A 210 26.28 -11.42 12.17
C LYS A 210 26.22 -12.66 11.27
N LEU A 211 27.14 -12.79 10.31
CA LEU A 211 27.16 -13.96 9.42
C LEU A 211 27.68 -15.23 10.11
N ASP A 212 28.69 -15.09 10.98
CA ASP A 212 29.20 -16.19 11.79
C ASP A 212 28.08 -16.76 12.70
N MET A 213 27.32 -15.86 13.34
CA MET A 213 26.16 -16.23 14.16
C MET A 213 25.06 -16.89 13.35
N LEU A 214 24.72 -16.35 12.17
CA LEU A 214 23.71 -16.93 11.28
C LEU A 214 24.10 -18.35 10.84
N TRP A 215 25.36 -18.55 10.45
CA TRP A 215 25.87 -19.85 10.05
C TRP A 215 25.80 -20.88 11.18
N SER A 216 26.29 -20.49 12.36
CA SER A 216 26.26 -21.32 13.57
C SER A 216 24.83 -21.69 13.95
N PHE A 217 23.90 -20.74 13.82
CA PHE A 217 22.48 -20.97 14.04
C PHE A 217 21.92 -22.00 13.05
N ILE A 218 22.18 -21.85 11.75
CA ILE A 218 21.70 -22.80 10.73
C ILE A 218 22.28 -24.19 10.97
N LYS A 219 23.57 -24.31 11.30
CA LYS A 219 24.24 -25.58 11.62
C LYS A 219 23.64 -26.29 12.83
N LYS A 220 23.14 -25.55 13.81
CA LYS A 220 22.44 -26.12 14.98
C LYS A 220 21.01 -26.57 14.66
N HIS A 221 20.40 -26.04 13.60
CA HIS A 221 18.98 -26.21 13.27
C HIS A 221 18.75 -26.85 11.89
N LEU A 222 19.54 -27.86 11.51
CA LEU A 222 19.49 -28.52 10.18
C LEU A 222 18.18 -29.24 9.85
N ASN A 223 17.38 -29.57 10.87
CA ASN A 223 16.09 -30.26 10.73
C ASN A 223 14.89 -29.32 10.86
N LYS A 224 15.10 -28.00 10.81
CA LYS A 224 14.06 -26.98 11.01
C LYS A 224 13.78 -26.20 9.73
N LYS A 225 12.58 -25.64 9.65
CA LYS A 225 12.21 -24.67 8.60
C LYS A 225 12.51 -23.25 9.09
N ILE A 226 13.39 -22.56 8.38
CA ILE A 226 13.97 -21.28 8.82
C ILE A 226 13.72 -20.22 7.74
N LEU A 227 13.14 -19.10 8.12
CA LEU A 227 13.03 -17.91 7.28
C LEU A 227 14.00 -16.84 7.78
N VAL A 228 14.89 -16.39 6.91
CA VAL A 228 15.96 -15.45 7.24
C VAL A 228 15.75 -14.14 6.50
N PHE A 229 15.60 -13.04 7.23
CA PHE A 229 15.46 -11.70 6.68
C PHE A 229 16.79 -10.96 6.66
N LEU A 230 17.11 -10.38 5.49
CA LEU A 230 18.22 -9.46 5.28
C LEU A 230 17.73 -8.18 4.59
N SER A 231 18.44 -7.07 4.77
CA SER A 231 18.01 -5.74 4.34
C SER A 231 18.09 -5.51 2.82
N SER A 232 19.02 -6.17 2.12
CA SER A 232 19.26 -5.92 0.69
C SER A 232 19.10 -7.16 -0.18
N CYS A 233 18.52 -7.00 -1.38
CA CYS A 233 18.45 -8.05 -2.40
C CYS A 233 19.85 -8.58 -2.79
N LYS A 234 20.87 -7.71 -2.83
CA LYS A 234 22.24 -8.13 -3.18
C LYS A 234 22.89 -8.90 -2.04
N GLN A 235 22.57 -8.55 -0.79
CA GLN A 235 23.02 -9.26 0.40
C GLN A 235 22.40 -10.66 0.48
N VAL A 236 21.07 -10.77 0.28
CA VAL A 236 20.38 -12.07 0.16
C VAL A 236 21.05 -12.97 -0.88
N ARG A 237 21.34 -12.43 -2.08
CA ARG A 237 21.99 -13.19 -3.15
C ARG A 237 23.40 -13.63 -2.77
N PHE A 238 24.21 -12.74 -2.21
CA PHE A 238 25.58 -13.07 -1.79
C PHE A 238 25.58 -14.16 -0.72
N VAL A 239 24.82 -13.97 0.37
CA VAL A 239 24.76 -14.92 1.49
C VAL A 239 24.24 -16.29 1.01
N TYR A 240 23.22 -16.31 0.17
CA TYR A 240 22.70 -17.55 -0.41
C TYR A 240 23.76 -18.29 -1.24
N GLU A 241 24.43 -17.64 -2.19
CA GLU A 241 25.44 -18.30 -3.04
C GLU A 241 26.65 -18.75 -2.22
N ALA A 242 27.10 -17.92 -1.26
CA ALA A 242 28.20 -18.28 -0.38
C ALA A 242 27.86 -19.51 0.49
N PHE A 243 26.72 -19.48 1.18
CA PHE A 243 26.31 -20.59 2.05
C PHE A 243 25.99 -21.84 1.25
N LYS A 244 25.44 -21.71 0.04
CA LYS A 244 25.22 -22.84 -0.87
C LYS A 244 26.52 -23.56 -1.22
N LYS A 245 27.62 -22.81 -1.44
CA LYS A 245 28.93 -23.39 -1.70
C LYS A 245 29.55 -24.01 -0.45
N LEU A 246 29.36 -23.39 0.73
CA LEU A 246 29.82 -23.92 2.02
C LEU A 246 29.05 -25.15 2.51
N ARG A 247 27.88 -25.46 1.91
CA ARG A 247 27.07 -26.67 2.16
C ARG A 247 26.78 -26.91 3.66
N PRO A 248 25.87 -26.13 4.29
CA PRO A 248 25.57 -26.28 5.70
C PRO A 248 24.97 -27.65 6.07
N GLY A 249 24.35 -28.37 5.13
CA GLY A 249 23.67 -29.66 5.35
C GLY A 249 22.14 -29.57 5.30
N ILE A 250 21.59 -28.40 4.92
CA ILE A 250 20.16 -28.13 4.80
C ILE A 250 19.87 -27.47 3.43
N PRO A 251 18.74 -27.75 2.76
CA PRO A 251 18.37 -27.07 1.53
C PRO A 251 18.26 -25.56 1.75
N LEU A 252 18.93 -24.79 0.88
CA LEU A 252 18.90 -23.33 0.90
C LEU A 252 18.09 -22.82 -0.28
N LYS A 253 17.34 -21.75 -0.07
CA LYS A 253 16.59 -21.03 -1.10
C LYS A 253 16.75 -19.53 -0.90
N CYS A 254 16.50 -18.75 -1.95
CA CYS A 254 16.48 -17.28 -1.86
C CYS A 254 15.27 -16.70 -2.58
N LEU A 255 14.66 -15.67 -1.98
CA LEU A 255 13.51 -14.96 -2.54
C LEU A 255 13.72 -13.44 -2.38
N HIS A 256 13.84 -12.71 -3.48
CA HIS A 256 13.98 -11.25 -3.44
C HIS A 256 13.32 -10.58 -4.65
N GLY A 257 13.00 -9.29 -4.54
CA GLY A 257 12.19 -8.57 -5.55
C GLY A 257 12.79 -8.53 -6.96
N ARG A 258 14.12 -8.55 -7.09
CA ARG A 258 14.82 -8.56 -8.40
C ARG A 258 14.84 -9.91 -9.13
N MET A 259 14.21 -10.96 -8.60
CA MET A 259 14.13 -12.25 -9.29
C MET A 259 13.04 -12.22 -10.37
N LYS A 260 13.25 -12.97 -11.45
CA LYS A 260 12.21 -13.23 -12.46
C LYS A 260 11.01 -13.91 -11.78
N LEU A 261 9.79 -13.49 -12.14
CA LEU A 261 8.56 -13.92 -11.48
C LEU A 261 8.40 -15.44 -11.46
N ALA A 262 8.56 -16.14 -12.60
CA ALA A 262 8.42 -17.59 -12.67
C ALA A 262 9.34 -18.34 -11.69
N LYS A 263 10.61 -17.93 -11.61
CA LYS A 263 11.58 -18.49 -10.65
C LYS A 263 11.19 -18.20 -9.20
N ARG A 264 10.64 -17.00 -8.96
CA ARG A 264 10.20 -16.52 -7.66
C ARG A 264 9.02 -17.35 -7.14
N MET A 265 8.01 -17.56 -7.99
CA MET A 265 6.86 -18.42 -7.71
C MET A 265 7.28 -19.88 -7.48
N GLY A 266 8.14 -20.44 -8.33
CA GLY A 266 8.64 -21.80 -8.14
C GLY A 266 9.38 -22.00 -6.81
N ILE A 267 10.21 -21.02 -6.40
CA ILE A 267 10.89 -21.07 -5.10
C ILE A 267 9.91 -20.94 -3.93
N TYR A 268 8.91 -20.08 -4.07
CA TYR A 268 7.85 -19.93 -3.08
C TYR A 268 7.09 -21.25 -2.88
N SER A 269 6.63 -21.90 -3.95
CA SER A 269 5.93 -23.19 -3.89
C SER A 269 6.80 -24.29 -3.28
N MET A 270 8.06 -24.40 -3.71
CA MET A 270 9.01 -25.35 -3.11
C MET A 270 9.17 -25.11 -1.60
N PHE A 271 9.35 -23.86 -1.16
CA PHE A 271 9.48 -23.57 0.26
C PHE A 271 8.18 -23.77 1.03
N ARG A 272 7.02 -23.53 0.42
CA ARG A 272 5.70 -23.74 1.04
C ARG A 272 5.48 -25.19 1.44
N GLU A 273 5.87 -26.13 0.57
CA GLU A 273 5.66 -27.57 0.73
C GLU A 273 6.72 -28.26 1.59
N GLU A 274 7.97 -27.77 1.55
CA GLU A 274 9.07 -28.36 2.31
C GLU A 274 8.90 -28.24 3.84
N THR A 275 9.37 -29.27 4.54
CA THR A 275 9.38 -29.35 6.01
C THR A 275 10.70 -28.90 6.63
N ARG A 276 11.82 -29.00 5.91
CA ARG A 276 13.14 -28.52 6.34
C ARG A 276 13.83 -27.75 5.21
N SER A 277 14.03 -26.45 5.40
CA SER A 277 14.82 -25.62 4.49
C SER A 277 15.05 -24.23 5.08
N VAL A 278 16.04 -23.53 4.55
CA VAL A 278 16.32 -22.12 4.86
C VAL A 278 15.94 -21.26 3.67
N LEU A 279 15.06 -20.29 3.88
CA LEU A 279 14.73 -19.26 2.89
C LEU A 279 15.39 -17.94 3.28
N PHE A 280 16.35 -17.47 2.49
CA PHE A 280 16.87 -16.11 2.62
C PHE A 280 15.98 -15.14 1.83
N SER A 281 15.47 -14.11 2.47
CA SER A 281 14.59 -13.14 1.84
C SER A 281 14.77 -11.72 2.34
N THR A 282 14.27 -10.76 1.56
CA THR A 282 14.02 -9.39 2.01
C THR A 282 12.57 -9.26 2.48
N ASP A 283 12.08 -8.05 2.69
CA ASP A 283 10.69 -7.81 3.10
C ASP A 283 9.61 -8.22 2.08
N VAL A 284 10.00 -8.77 0.91
CA VAL A 284 9.06 -9.40 -0.03
C VAL A 284 8.37 -10.60 0.61
N ALA A 285 9.07 -11.37 1.46
CA ALA A 285 8.48 -12.50 2.18
C ALA A 285 7.86 -12.12 3.54
N SER A 286 7.87 -10.84 3.92
CA SER A 286 7.44 -10.42 5.27
C SER A 286 5.92 -10.27 5.42
N ARG A 287 5.16 -10.08 4.33
CA ARG A 287 3.73 -9.73 4.37
C ARG A 287 2.86 -10.70 3.58
N GLY A 288 1.66 -11.00 4.10
CA GLY A 288 0.63 -11.86 3.48
C GLY A 288 0.94 -13.34 3.18
N LEU A 289 2.16 -13.69 2.77
CA LEU A 289 2.55 -15.04 2.36
C LEU A 289 2.26 -16.07 3.44
N ASP A 290 1.55 -17.13 3.06
CA ASP A 290 1.17 -18.25 3.90
C ASP A 290 1.89 -19.53 3.50
N PHE A 291 2.61 -20.10 4.46
CA PHE A 291 3.40 -21.30 4.27
C PHE A 291 2.62 -22.46 4.89
N SER A 292 2.16 -23.40 4.06
CA SER A 292 1.31 -24.53 4.49
C SER A 292 1.93 -25.34 5.63
N LYS A 293 3.26 -25.50 5.62
CA LYS A 293 4.02 -26.02 6.76
C LYS A 293 4.53 -24.86 7.60
N ALA A 294 4.24 -24.91 8.90
CA ALA A 294 4.67 -23.91 9.88
C ALA A 294 6.19 -23.67 9.82
N ILE A 295 6.56 -22.40 9.86
CA ILE A 295 7.98 -21.99 9.98
C ILE A 295 8.36 -22.15 11.45
N ASP A 296 9.41 -22.91 11.77
CA ASP A 296 9.89 -23.05 13.14
C ASP A 296 10.57 -21.76 13.63
N TRP A 297 11.39 -21.16 12.76
CA TRP A 297 12.24 -20.02 13.09
C TRP A 297 12.15 -18.88 12.08
N VAL A 298 11.90 -17.68 12.56
CA VAL A 298 12.12 -16.43 11.82
C VAL A 298 13.36 -15.73 12.36
N VAL A 299 14.42 -15.67 11.57
CA VAL A 299 15.68 -15.00 11.91
C VAL A 299 15.76 -13.68 11.18
N GLN A 300 15.95 -12.58 11.90
CA GLN A 300 16.15 -11.26 11.35
C GLN A 300 17.61 -10.88 11.56
N VAL A 301 18.43 -11.06 10.51
CA VAL A 301 19.87 -10.79 10.58
C VAL A 301 20.13 -9.29 10.65
N ASP A 302 19.35 -8.54 9.89
CA ASP A 302 19.39 -7.09 9.90
C ASP A 302 18.15 -6.54 10.61
N CYS A 303 18.38 -5.49 11.41
CA CYS A 303 17.34 -4.81 12.16
C CYS A 303 16.24 -4.30 11.21
N PRO A 304 14.95 -4.53 11.50
CA PRO A 304 13.84 -4.02 10.69
C PRO A 304 13.76 -2.48 10.76
N GLU A 305 13.25 -1.87 9.69
CA GLU A 305 13.16 -0.40 9.55
C GLU A 305 12.26 0.23 10.62
N ASP A 306 11.17 -0.46 10.95
CA ASP A 306 10.17 -0.02 11.91
C ASP A 306 9.51 -1.21 12.63
N CYS A 307 8.76 -0.91 13.69
CA CYS A 307 8.12 -1.95 14.48
C CYS A 307 7.01 -2.67 13.71
N ALA A 308 6.35 -2.00 12.74
CA ALA A 308 5.34 -2.67 11.93
C ALA A 308 5.98 -3.76 11.07
N THR A 309 7.11 -3.47 10.42
CA THR A 309 7.88 -4.47 9.68
C THR A 309 8.35 -5.61 10.57
N TYR A 310 8.77 -5.32 11.81
CA TYR A 310 9.08 -6.37 12.79
C TYR A 310 7.89 -7.31 13.02
N ILE A 311 6.71 -6.78 13.33
CA ILE A 311 5.47 -7.57 13.58
C ILE A 311 5.13 -8.44 12.36
N HIS A 312 5.22 -7.88 11.16
CA HIS A 312 4.95 -8.61 9.92
C HIS A 312 5.94 -9.77 9.69
N ARG A 313 7.24 -9.53 9.88
CA ARG A 313 8.30 -10.54 9.78
C ARG A 313 8.09 -11.68 10.77
N VAL A 314 7.91 -11.39 12.05
CA VAL A 314 7.70 -12.45 13.06
C VAL A 314 6.35 -13.15 12.89
N GLY A 315 5.35 -12.46 12.33
CA GLY A 315 4.06 -12.99 11.93
C GLY A 315 4.10 -14.01 10.77
N ARG A 316 5.29 -14.39 10.29
CA ARG A 316 5.49 -15.53 9.37
C ARG A 316 5.54 -16.87 10.10
N THR A 317 5.83 -16.87 11.40
CA THR A 317 5.75 -18.05 12.27
C THR A 317 4.60 -17.87 13.26
N ALA A 318 4.38 -18.87 14.13
CA ALA A 318 3.32 -18.89 15.14
C ALA A 318 1.93 -18.57 14.57
N ARG A 319 1.62 -19.13 13.39
CA ARG A 319 0.34 -18.93 12.70
C ARG A 319 -0.67 -19.97 13.15
N TYR A 320 -1.95 -19.56 13.21
CA TYR A 320 -3.04 -20.40 13.68
C TYR A 320 -2.75 -20.95 15.09
N LEU A 321 -2.73 -22.27 15.28
CA LEU A 321 -2.42 -22.95 16.54
C LEU A 321 -0.95 -23.39 16.68
N SER A 322 -0.11 -23.14 15.66
CA SER A 322 1.29 -23.56 15.70
C SER A 322 2.12 -22.61 16.57
N GLY A 323 3.06 -23.17 17.34
CA GLY A 323 4.08 -22.38 18.03
C GLY A 323 5.16 -21.90 17.06
N GLY A 324 5.91 -20.87 17.47
CA GLY A 324 6.95 -20.27 16.63
C GLY A 324 8.03 -19.59 17.43
N LYS A 325 9.24 -19.50 16.86
CA LYS A 325 10.35 -18.78 17.47
C LYS A 325 10.87 -17.70 16.53
N SER A 326 11.21 -16.55 17.07
CA SER A 326 11.87 -15.48 16.33
C SER A 326 13.16 -15.05 17.01
N LEU A 327 14.17 -14.78 16.19
CA LEU A 327 15.49 -14.33 16.62
C LEU A 327 15.85 -13.06 15.86
N LEU A 328 16.02 -11.95 16.58
CA LEU A 328 16.44 -10.67 16.02
C LEU A 328 17.90 -10.40 16.39
N PHE A 329 18.75 -10.14 15.40
CA PHE A 329 20.10 -9.64 15.63
C PHE A 329 20.09 -8.12 15.62
N VAL A 330 20.60 -7.52 16.70
CA VAL A 330 20.68 -6.06 16.90
C VAL A 330 22.13 -5.69 17.11
N MET A 331 22.63 -4.68 16.41
CA MET A 331 23.97 -4.15 16.68
C MET A 331 23.98 -3.35 17.99
N PRO A 332 25.14 -3.19 18.65
CA PRO A 332 25.26 -2.29 19.81
C PRO A 332 24.78 -0.86 19.52
N SER A 333 24.92 -0.38 18.27
CA SER A 333 24.41 0.93 17.84
C SER A 333 22.89 0.99 17.65
N GLU A 334 22.21 -0.16 17.53
CA GLU A 334 20.79 -0.29 17.21
C GLU A 334 19.92 -0.59 18.45
N ILE A 335 20.49 -0.55 19.68
CA ILE A 335 19.79 -0.90 20.93
C ILE A 335 18.48 -0.12 21.12
N LYS A 336 18.44 1.15 20.68
CA LYS A 336 17.22 1.98 20.68
C LYS A 336 16.03 1.33 19.97
N MET A 337 16.25 0.40 19.03
CA MET A 337 15.16 -0.35 18.42
C MET A 337 14.45 -1.26 19.43
N LEU A 338 15.19 -1.85 20.38
CA LEU A 338 14.61 -2.69 21.42
C LEU A 338 13.67 -1.88 22.33
N GLU A 339 14.09 -0.68 22.72
CA GLU A 339 13.28 0.27 23.49
C GLU A 339 11.97 0.59 22.75
N LYS A 340 12.05 0.90 21.44
CA LYS A 340 10.86 1.17 20.60
C LYS A 340 9.91 -0.04 20.46
N LEU A 341 10.45 -1.26 20.49
CA LEU A 341 9.64 -2.48 20.46
C LEU A 341 8.96 -2.72 21.81
N GLU A 342 9.65 -2.46 22.92
CA GLU A 342 9.10 -2.53 24.28
C GLU A 342 8.00 -1.49 24.50
N GLU A 343 8.18 -0.25 24.03
CA GLU A 343 7.16 0.82 24.03
C GLU A 343 5.87 0.40 23.33
N LYS A 344 5.98 -0.44 22.28
CA LYS A 344 4.83 -1.01 21.56
C LYS A 344 4.31 -2.32 22.17
N LYS A 345 4.68 -2.63 23.40
CA LYS A 345 4.24 -3.82 24.15
C LYS A 345 4.57 -5.14 23.44
N ILE A 346 5.75 -5.22 22.86
CA ILE A 346 6.26 -6.45 22.24
C ILE A 346 7.20 -7.13 23.26
N PRO A 347 6.83 -8.29 23.83
CA PRO A 347 7.65 -8.95 24.84
C PRO A 347 8.88 -9.58 24.19
N LEU A 348 10.06 -9.00 24.42
CA LEU A 348 11.32 -9.47 23.87
C LEU A 348 12.23 -9.99 24.99
N HIS A 349 12.71 -11.22 24.84
CA HIS A 349 13.77 -11.74 25.70
C HIS A 349 15.13 -11.34 25.11
N VAL A 350 15.86 -10.46 25.78
CA VAL A 350 17.21 -10.05 25.35
C VAL A 350 18.25 -11.06 25.87
N SER A 351 19.01 -11.65 24.95
CA SER A 351 20.14 -12.53 25.26
C SER A 351 21.43 -11.94 24.70
N LYS A 352 22.54 -12.07 25.42
CA LYS A 352 23.86 -11.84 24.83
C LYS A 352 24.24 -13.03 23.95
N ALA A 353 25.01 -12.80 22.89
CA ALA A 353 25.58 -13.86 22.09
C ALA A 353 26.56 -14.66 22.95
N LYS A 354 26.35 -15.97 23.07
CA LYS A 354 27.29 -16.87 23.74
C LYS A 354 28.45 -17.15 22.77
N ALA A 355 29.63 -16.62 23.08
CA ALA A 355 30.83 -16.76 22.24
C ALA A 355 31.23 -18.22 21.99
N GLU A 356 30.91 -19.13 22.91
CA GLU A 356 31.20 -20.56 22.85
C GLU A 356 30.58 -21.29 21.63
N PHE A 357 29.53 -20.73 21.02
CA PHE A 357 28.82 -21.36 19.89
C PHE A 357 29.15 -20.74 18.53
N LEU A 358 30.11 -19.80 18.48
CA LEU A 358 30.36 -18.98 17.31
C LEU A 358 31.44 -19.61 16.43
N GLN A 359 31.03 -20.27 15.35
CA GLN A 359 31.95 -20.73 14.31
C GLN A 359 32.30 -19.55 13.41
N SER A 360 33.59 -19.22 13.32
CA SER A 360 34.07 -18.17 12.41
C SER A 360 33.95 -18.63 10.95
N VAL A 361 33.19 -17.87 10.17
CA VAL A 361 32.92 -18.13 8.74
C VAL A 361 33.66 -17.13 7.87
N SER A 362 34.03 -15.97 8.41
CA SER A 362 34.85 -14.96 7.74
C SER A 362 36.06 -15.54 6.97
N GLY A 363 36.87 -16.41 7.61
CA GLY A 363 38.02 -17.06 6.97
C GLY A 363 37.62 -18.02 5.84
N LEU A 364 36.53 -18.77 6.01
CA LEU A 364 35.98 -19.64 4.97
C LEU A 364 35.45 -18.82 3.79
N LEU A 365 34.82 -17.67 4.05
CA LEU A 365 34.34 -16.77 3.00
C LEU A 365 35.50 -16.14 2.24
N ALA A 366 36.56 -15.72 2.92
CA ALA A 366 37.77 -15.22 2.27
C ALA A 366 38.37 -16.27 1.34
N ALA A 367 38.54 -17.51 1.81
CA ALA A 367 39.00 -18.63 0.99
C ALA A 367 38.06 -18.91 -0.20
N LEU A 368 36.75 -18.87 0.04
CA LEU A 368 35.72 -19.06 -0.99
C LEU A 368 35.77 -17.98 -2.07
N LEU A 369 35.99 -16.72 -1.69
CA LEU A 369 36.10 -15.60 -2.63
C LEU A 369 37.35 -15.70 -3.52
N VAL A 370 38.43 -16.31 -3.01
CA VAL A 370 39.63 -16.64 -3.81
C VAL A 370 39.35 -17.80 -4.76
N GLN A 371 38.71 -18.87 -4.27
CA GLN A 371 38.38 -20.06 -5.07
C GLN A 371 37.32 -19.79 -6.15
N CYS A 372 36.39 -18.88 -5.90
CA CYS A 372 35.27 -18.55 -6.79
C CYS A 372 35.23 -17.04 -7.08
N PRO A 373 35.97 -16.55 -8.10
CA PRO A 373 36.06 -15.12 -8.43
C PRO A 373 34.70 -14.45 -8.71
N GLU A 374 33.71 -15.21 -9.19
CA GLU A 374 32.34 -14.72 -9.44
C GLU A 374 31.62 -14.18 -8.20
N LEU A 375 32.00 -14.64 -7.00
CA LEU A 375 31.37 -14.22 -5.75
C LEU A 375 31.91 -12.88 -5.24
N GLN A 376 33.13 -12.50 -5.62
CA GLN A 376 33.75 -11.24 -5.18
C GLN A 376 32.94 -10.00 -5.58
N PRO A 377 32.45 -9.83 -6.83
CA PRO A 377 31.61 -8.69 -7.17
C PRO A 377 30.25 -8.73 -6.45
N LEU A 378 29.74 -9.92 -6.12
CA LEU A 378 28.51 -10.05 -5.32
C LEU A 378 28.74 -9.56 -3.88
N ALA A 379 29.86 -9.93 -3.26
CA ALA A 379 30.26 -9.48 -1.93
C ALA A 379 30.42 -7.95 -1.88
N ARG A 380 31.16 -7.35 -2.82
CA ARG A 380 31.34 -5.88 -2.92
C ARG A 380 30.01 -5.15 -3.09
N ARG A 381 29.12 -5.68 -3.93
CA ARG A 381 27.77 -5.13 -4.14
C ARG A 381 26.91 -5.29 -2.90
N ALA A 382 26.92 -6.44 -2.23
CA ALA A 382 26.21 -6.68 -0.99
C ALA A 382 26.60 -5.66 0.07
N PHE A 383 27.91 -5.52 0.34
CA PHE A 383 28.49 -4.52 1.24
C PHE A 383 27.99 -3.10 0.95
N THR A 384 28.14 -2.65 -0.30
CA THR A 384 27.76 -1.29 -0.70
C THR A 384 26.26 -1.06 -0.54
N THR A 385 25.43 -2.04 -0.90
CA THR A 385 23.97 -1.91 -0.79
C THR A 385 23.45 -1.96 0.64
N TYR A 386 24.10 -2.72 1.53
CA TYR A 386 23.76 -2.73 2.94
C TYR A 386 23.97 -1.33 3.56
N LEU A 387 25.15 -0.74 3.34
CA LEU A 387 25.45 0.60 3.85
C LEU A 387 24.52 1.67 3.24
N LYS A 388 24.17 1.54 1.95
CA LYS A 388 23.15 2.39 1.32
C LYS A 388 21.77 2.21 1.94
N SER A 389 21.41 0.99 2.38
CA SER A 389 20.14 0.72 3.05
C SER A 389 20.05 1.48 4.37
N ILE A 390 21.05 1.32 5.25
CA ILE A 390 21.13 2.06 6.52
C ILE A 390 21.15 3.58 6.28
N TYR A 391 21.86 4.05 5.25
CA TYR A 391 21.88 5.46 4.88
C TYR A 391 20.50 6.00 4.46
N ARG A 392 19.63 5.17 3.88
CA ARG A 392 18.28 5.58 3.43
C ARG A 392 17.23 5.55 4.53
N GLN A 393 17.48 4.85 5.64
CA GLN A 393 16.53 4.79 6.75
C GLN A 393 16.20 6.18 7.28
N THR A 394 14.94 6.42 7.60
CA THR A 394 14.46 7.71 8.13
C THR A 394 14.97 7.95 9.54
N ASP A 395 15.00 6.91 10.35
CA ASP A 395 15.30 6.96 11.78
C ASP A 395 16.81 6.93 12.06
N LYS A 396 17.43 8.11 12.07
CA LYS A 396 18.88 8.27 12.25
C LYS A 396 19.37 8.00 13.66
N GLU A 397 18.47 7.93 14.63
CA GLU A 397 18.83 7.59 16.00
C GLU A 397 19.20 6.11 16.14
N VAL A 398 18.45 5.24 15.45
CA VAL A 398 18.71 3.80 15.39
C VAL A 398 19.74 3.49 14.30
N PHE A 399 19.58 4.12 13.12
CA PHE A 399 20.35 3.82 11.91
C PHE A 399 21.37 4.91 11.60
N ASP A 400 22.47 4.91 12.36
CA ASP A 400 23.60 5.80 12.11
C ASP A 400 24.74 5.08 11.38
N VAL A 401 24.95 5.47 10.12
CA VAL A 401 26.03 4.92 9.26
C VAL A 401 27.42 5.26 9.80
N THR A 402 27.57 6.37 10.54
CA THR A 402 28.88 6.83 11.02
C THR A 402 29.42 5.98 12.18
N LYS A 403 28.53 5.28 12.89
CA LYS A 403 28.88 4.40 14.00
C LYS A 403 29.19 2.96 13.57
N LEU A 404 29.09 2.65 12.27
CA LEU A 404 29.28 1.29 11.78
C LEU A 404 30.77 0.96 11.59
N PRO A 405 31.25 -0.22 12.03
CA PRO A 405 32.60 -0.68 11.78
C PRO A 405 32.73 -1.16 10.33
N VAL A 406 32.98 -0.23 9.41
CA VAL A 406 32.96 -0.47 7.96
C VAL A 406 34.07 -1.44 7.51
N GLU A 407 35.25 -1.34 8.11
CA GLU A 407 36.41 -2.17 7.75
C GLU A 407 36.23 -3.63 8.23
N GLU A 408 35.86 -3.81 9.50
CA GLU A 408 35.57 -5.12 10.08
C GLU A 408 34.41 -5.81 9.35
N PHE A 409 33.37 -5.06 8.98
CA PHE A 409 32.28 -5.59 8.19
C PHE A 409 32.74 -6.04 6.79
N SER A 410 33.62 -5.27 6.14
CA SER A 410 34.20 -5.69 4.85
C SER A 410 34.99 -7.00 4.99
N ALA A 411 35.82 -7.09 6.03
CA ALA A 411 36.60 -8.29 6.32
C ALA A 411 35.70 -9.50 6.63
N SER A 412 34.58 -9.31 7.33
CA SER A 412 33.63 -10.39 7.63
C SER A 412 32.98 -11.02 6.39
N LEU A 413 32.85 -10.25 5.30
CA LEU A 413 32.36 -10.74 4.01
C LEU A 413 33.45 -11.47 3.21
N GLY A 414 34.68 -11.53 3.73
CA GLY A 414 35.86 -12.12 3.08
C GLY A 414 36.57 -11.19 2.10
N LEU A 415 36.22 -9.89 2.05
CA LEU A 415 36.82 -8.96 1.10
C LEU A 415 38.23 -8.57 1.56
N PRO A 416 39.25 -8.63 0.68
CA PRO A 416 40.63 -8.31 1.06
C PRO A 416 40.85 -6.82 1.31
N MET A 417 40.04 -5.95 0.71
CA MET A 417 40.11 -4.51 0.84
C MET A 417 38.71 -3.93 0.94
N THR A 418 38.56 -2.90 1.77
CA THR A 418 37.29 -2.17 1.94
C THR A 418 36.91 -1.43 0.65
N PRO A 419 35.75 -1.73 0.04
CA PRO A 419 35.30 -1.02 -1.15
C PRO A 419 35.13 0.49 -0.89
N LYS A 420 35.63 1.33 -1.80
CA LYS A 420 35.52 2.80 -1.67
C LYS A 420 34.06 3.26 -1.83
N ILE A 421 33.54 3.97 -0.84
CA ILE A 421 32.17 4.50 -0.84
C ILE A 421 32.18 6.01 -1.00
N ARG A 422 31.60 6.53 -2.09
CA ARG A 422 31.59 7.97 -2.41
C ARG A 422 30.74 8.80 -1.44
N PHE A 423 29.61 8.27 -0.96
CA PHE A 423 28.64 9.05 -0.16
C PHE A 423 29.04 9.28 1.30
N LEU A 424 29.84 8.40 1.92
CA LEU A 424 30.35 8.66 3.28
C LEU A 424 31.29 9.88 3.31
N LYS A 425 32.09 10.09 2.26
CA LYS A 425 33.06 11.19 2.19
C LYS A 425 32.41 12.58 2.19
N GLN A 426 31.20 12.73 1.61
CA GLN A 426 30.48 14.00 1.60
C GLN A 426 30.02 14.42 3.01
N LYS A 427 29.61 13.47 3.85
CA LYS A 427 29.16 13.75 5.21
C LYS A 427 30.34 13.98 6.17
N VAL A 428 31.45 13.26 5.98
CA VAL A 428 32.69 13.52 6.72
C VAL A 428 33.25 14.89 6.37
N LYS A 429 33.25 15.30 5.09
CA LYS A 429 33.60 16.68 4.69
C LYS A 429 32.62 17.72 5.26
N GLY A 430 31.32 17.45 5.29
CA GLY A 430 30.34 18.37 5.91
C GLY A 430 30.51 18.52 7.42
N LYS A 431 30.92 17.45 8.13
CA LYS A 431 31.27 17.50 9.56
C LYS A 431 32.62 18.18 9.81
N THR A 432 33.65 17.87 9.03
CA THR A 432 34.96 18.54 9.16
C THR A 432 34.91 20.03 8.83
N VAL A 433 34.05 20.47 7.90
CA VAL A 433 33.84 21.90 7.64
C VAL A 433 33.09 22.61 8.77
N SER A 434 32.22 21.91 9.52
CA SER A 434 31.53 22.50 10.68
C SER A 434 32.37 22.47 11.97
N GLU A 435 33.25 21.49 12.15
CA GLU A 435 34.24 21.47 13.23
C GLU A 435 35.42 22.41 12.98
N ALA A 436 35.91 22.53 11.72
CA ALA A 436 37.02 23.42 11.38
C ALA A 436 36.67 24.92 11.41
N LEU A 437 35.39 25.29 11.51
CA LEU A 437 34.95 26.68 11.73
C LEU A 437 35.01 27.11 13.21
N SER A 438 35.41 26.21 14.12
CA SER A 438 35.43 26.51 15.57
C SER A 438 36.83 26.65 16.19
N VAL A 439 37.90 26.42 15.44
CA VAL A 439 39.29 26.67 15.91
C VAL A 439 40.16 27.10 14.73
N MET A 440 40.56 28.37 14.71
CA MET A 440 41.71 28.87 13.95
C MET A 440 42.52 29.77 14.88
N PRO A 441 43.86 29.67 14.83
CA PRO A 441 44.63 30.86 14.46
C PRO A 441 45.41 30.66 13.15
N GLU A 442 45.59 31.77 12.45
CA GLU A 442 46.29 31.95 11.17
C GLU A 442 47.81 31.82 11.34
N ASP A 443 48.49 31.13 10.41
CA ASP A 443 49.45 31.74 9.45
C ASP A 443 50.44 30.73 8.84
N ILE A 444 50.94 31.12 7.65
CA ILE A 444 52.19 30.75 6.96
C ILE A 444 52.16 29.61 5.90
N THR A 445 51.96 30.06 4.66
CA THR A 445 52.68 29.80 3.38
C THR A 445 53.39 28.47 3.04
N ASN A 446 53.22 28.13 1.76
CA ASN A 446 54.17 27.54 0.80
C ASN A 446 54.09 26.04 0.42
N GLU A 447 53.61 25.89 -0.83
CA GLU A 447 54.29 25.28 -1.99
C GLU A 447 54.45 23.76 -2.18
N ASN A 448 54.14 23.39 -3.43
CA ASN A 448 54.67 22.30 -4.26
C ASN A 448 54.10 20.88 -4.04
N LEU A 449 53.38 20.34 -5.04
CA LEU A 449 54.01 19.57 -6.14
C LEU A 449 52.98 18.91 -7.09
N LEU A 450 53.08 19.29 -8.36
CA LEU A 450 53.05 18.49 -9.61
C LEU A 450 51.94 17.43 -9.85
N GLU A 451 51.09 17.72 -10.85
CA GLU A 451 50.44 16.74 -11.75
C GLU A 451 51.48 16.27 -12.81
N PHE A 452 51.53 15.05 -13.37
CA PHE A 452 50.61 14.24 -14.20
C PHE A 452 51.38 12.93 -14.62
N PRO A 453 50.92 12.03 -15.52
CA PRO A 453 49.59 11.49 -15.85
C PRO A 453 49.60 9.93 -15.90
N ILE A 454 48.49 9.25 -16.27
CA ILE A 454 48.42 8.20 -17.34
C ILE A 454 47.21 7.23 -17.23
N LYS A 455 46.51 7.15 -18.38
CA LYS A 455 45.67 6.09 -19.01
C LYS A 455 44.32 5.64 -18.42
N LYS A 456 43.29 5.94 -19.22
CA LYS A 456 42.06 5.14 -19.40
C LYS A 456 42.38 3.82 -20.11
N PRO A 457 41.52 2.81 -19.89
CA PRO A 457 40.94 2.06 -20.99
C PRO A 457 39.42 2.26 -21.08
N ASP A 458 38.95 2.16 -22.31
CA ASP A 458 37.61 2.38 -22.82
C ASP A 458 36.59 1.26 -22.50
N ALA A 459 35.32 1.61 -22.74
CA ALA A 459 34.15 0.75 -23.02
C ALA A 459 33.68 -0.17 -21.86
N GLU A 460 32.40 -0.28 -21.49
CA GLU A 460 31.13 0.04 -22.13
C GLU A 460 30.00 -0.05 -21.07
N GLU A 461 28.80 0.41 -21.44
CA GLU A 461 27.51 0.39 -20.72
C GLU A 461 27.16 1.62 -19.87
N SER A 462 26.65 2.60 -20.63
CA SER A 462 25.77 3.71 -20.30
C SER A 462 24.41 3.27 -19.71
N GLU A 463 23.95 3.98 -18.67
CA GLU A 463 22.53 4.33 -18.47
C GLU A 463 22.48 5.72 -17.80
N ASP A 464 22.47 6.77 -18.62
CA ASP A 464 21.72 8.02 -18.36
C ASP A 464 20.35 7.80 -19.07
N ASP A 465 19.19 8.35 -18.70
CA ASP A 465 18.92 9.61 -18.03
C ASP A 465 17.46 9.65 -17.52
N ILE A 466 17.20 10.50 -16.52
CA ILE A 466 15.85 10.91 -16.09
C ILE A 466 15.58 12.27 -16.73
N LEU A 467 14.61 12.31 -17.66
CA LEU A 467 14.15 13.50 -18.36
C LEU A 467 13.40 14.49 -17.44
N ILE A 468 13.77 15.76 -17.52
CA ILE A 468 12.96 16.93 -17.15
C ILE A 468 12.86 17.82 -18.41
N PRO A 469 11.70 18.44 -18.72
CA PRO A 469 11.44 19.08 -20.00
C PRO A 469 12.20 20.40 -20.14
N LYS A 470 12.68 20.70 -21.35
CA LYS A 470 13.14 22.04 -21.74
C LYS A 470 12.19 22.64 -22.76
N ASP A 471 11.72 23.83 -22.43
CA ASP A 471 11.12 24.78 -23.36
C ASP A 471 12.14 25.20 -24.42
N THR A 472 11.65 25.32 -25.65
CA THR A 472 12.38 25.76 -26.83
C THR A 472 12.38 27.29 -26.92
N HIS A 473 13.58 27.88 -27.01
CA HIS A 473 13.79 29.13 -27.73
C HIS A 473 15.01 29.00 -28.66
N THR A 474 14.78 29.52 -29.86
CA THR A 474 15.60 29.64 -31.06
C THR A 474 16.75 30.66 -30.94
N ALA A 475 17.65 30.64 -31.94
CA ALA A 475 18.73 31.59 -32.29
C ALA A 475 20.12 31.29 -31.67
N ILE A 476 21.13 30.84 -32.45
CA ILE A 476 21.98 31.52 -33.45
C ILE A 476 23.16 32.30 -32.81
N GLU A 477 24.36 31.83 -33.19
CA GLU A 477 25.67 32.49 -33.32
C GLU A 477 26.47 33.05 -32.12
N ALA A 478 27.54 32.32 -31.80
CA ALA A 478 28.96 32.66 -32.01
C ALA A 478 29.58 34.01 -31.54
N LYS A 479 30.80 33.84 -31.01
CA LYS A 479 31.93 34.78 -30.86
C LYS A 479 32.11 35.56 -29.55
N THR A 480 32.89 34.92 -28.66
CA THR A 480 34.24 35.33 -28.22
C THR A 480 34.51 36.81 -27.89
N VAL A 481 34.95 37.06 -26.64
CA VAL A 481 36.26 37.61 -26.24
C VAL A 481 36.16 38.64 -25.08
N LYS A 482 36.91 38.32 -24.03
CA LYS A 482 37.60 39.14 -23.00
C LYS A 482 36.87 39.66 -21.76
N ALA A 483 37.52 39.26 -20.67
CA ALA A 483 37.42 39.67 -19.28
C ALA A 483 38.10 41.03 -19.02
N ILE A 484 38.18 41.38 -17.71
CA ILE A 484 38.90 42.48 -17.03
C ILE A 484 37.91 43.62 -16.69
N ASP A 485 37.69 44.07 -15.46
CA ASP A 485 38.40 43.88 -14.20
C ASP A 485 37.56 44.23 -12.95
N SER A 486 38.09 43.81 -11.80
CA SER A 486 38.04 44.45 -10.48
C SER A 486 36.85 44.26 -9.51
N TRP A 487 37.24 43.65 -8.39
CA TRP A 487 36.63 43.39 -7.08
C TRP A 487 36.38 44.67 -6.22
N PRO A 488 36.01 44.60 -4.90
CA PRO A 488 34.83 43.96 -4.31
C PRO A 488 34.20 44.81 -3.15
N VAL A 489 33.13 44.25 -2.55
CA VAL A 489 32.60 44.48 -1.18
C VAL A 489 31.94 45.83 -0.86
N SER A 490 30.62 45.80 -0.59
CA SER A 490 30.07 46.06 0.77
C SER A 490 28.54 45.91 0.82
N ARG A 491 28.06 45.15 1.81
CA ARG A 491 26.72 45.34 2.43
C ARG A 491 26.76 46.72 3.14
N ILE A 492 25.71 47.52 3.35
CA ILE A 492 24.42 47.30 4.04
C ILE A 492 23.45 48.52 3.68
N PRO A 493 22.30 48.83 4.33
CA PRO A 493 20.92 48.70 3.82
C PRO A 493 20.08 50.02 3.79
N LYS A 494 18.74 49.86 3.64
CA LYS A 494 17.61 50.82 3.91
C LYS A 494 17.30 51.80 2.76
N LYS A 495 16.05 52.07 2.34
CA LYS A 495 14.74 52.06 3.00
C LYS A 495 13.59 52.21 1.96
N ASN A 496 12.44 51.62 2.28
CA ASN A 496 11.05 52.06 2.06
C ASN A 496 10.51 52.39 0.65
N LYS A 497 9.46 51.65 0.25
CA LYS A 497 8.09 52.21 0.11
C LYS A 497 7.03 51.08 0.15
N LEU A 498 6.08 51.25 1.07
CA LEU A 498 4.86 50.46 1.24
C LEU A 498 3.89 50.68 0.07
N LYS A 499 3.16 49.64 -0.34
CA LYS A 499 1.80 49.75 -0.88
C LYS A 499 0.93 48.58 -0.41
N ILE A 500 -0.25 48.95 0.05
CA ILE A 500 -1.31 48.16 0.67
C ILE A 500 -2.39 47.87 -0.39
N SER A 501 -3.01 46.70 -0.34
CA SER A 501 -4.39 46.43 -0.79
C SER A 501 -4.92 45.28 0.08
N ALA A 502 -5.80 45.54 1.05
CA ALA A 502 -7.26 45.71 0.94
C ALA A 502 -7.99 44.37 0.92
N ASP A 503 -7.89 43.63 2.03
CA ASP A 503 -8.88 42.66 2.55
C ASP A 503 -8.28 41.89 3.75
N ARG A 504 -7.96 42.63 4.82
CA ARG A 504 -7.56 42.02 6.09
C ARG A 504 -8.32 42.70 7.23
N PRO A 505 -9.09 41.97 8.03
CA PRO A 505 -9.72 42.55 9.21
C PRO A 505 -8.64 43.00 10.19
N PHE A 506 -8.77 44.24 10.67
CA PHE A 506 -7.81 44.90 11.53
C PHE A 506 -7.70 44.24 12.92
N GLY A 507 -6.46 44.05 13.38
CA GLY A 507 -6.11 44.22 14.79
C GLY A 507 -6.06 42.97 15.69
N THR A 508 -5.11 42.05 15.47
CA THR A 508 -4.72 41.08 16.52
C THR A 508 -3.33 41.44 17.05
N ARG A 509 -3.28 42.17 18.16
CA ARG A 509 -2.02 42.44 18.90
C ARG A 509 -1.49 41.12 19.45
N VAL A 510 -0.36 40.62 18.96
CA VAL A 510 0.26 39.38 19.45
C VAL A 510 0.95 39.70 20.78
N ILE A 511 0.65 38.94 21.82
CA ILE A 511 1.26 39.07 23.15
C ILE A 511 2.02 37.77 23.38
N PHE A 512 3.26 37.89 23.83
CA PHE A 512 4.15 36.78 24.13
C PHE A 512 4.10 36.49 25.63
N ASP A 513 4.28 35.23 26.02
CA ASP A 513 4.54 34.87 27.41
C ASP A 513 6.01 35.16 27.79
N ASP A 514 6.36 35.01 29.07
CA ASP A 514 7.72 35.23 29.59
C ASP A 514 8.77 34.27 28.98
N GLY A 515 8.30 33.24 28.27
CA GLY A 515 9.11 32.30 27.48
C GLY A 515 9.21 32.65 25.99
N CYS A 516 8.74 33.82 25.56
CA CYS A 516 8.76 34.33 24.19
C CYS A 516 7.94 33.51 23.17
N ASN A 517 6.93 32.75 23.62
CA ASN A 517 6.02 32.00 22.75
C ASN A 517 4.71 32.76 22.49
N THR A 518 4.11 32.57 21.30
CA THR A 518 2.84 33.22 20.94
C THR A 518 1.64 32.48 21.53
N LEU A 519 0.83 33.16 22.35
CA LEU A 519 -0.35 32.56 22.98
C LEU A 519 -1.55 32.44 22.00
N PRO A 520 -2.26 31.28 21.97
CA PRO A 520 -3.46 31.10 21.16
C PRO A 520 -4.62 32.03 21.55
N PRO A 521 -5.53 32.40 20.62
CA PRO A 521 -6.59 33.39 20.86
C PRO A 521 -7.54 33.07 22.02
N LEU A 522 -7.81 31.79 22.29
CA LEU A 522 -8.75 31.37 23.36
C LEU A 522 -8.17 31.55 24.76
N ALA A 523 -6.84 31.38 24.93
CA ALA A 523 -6.18 31.55 26.22
C ALA A 523 -6.17 33.02 26.68
N LYS A 524 -6.26 33.94 25.71
CA LYS A 524 -6.32 35.40 25.90
C LYS A 524 -7.58 35.87 26.64
N LEU A 525 -8.69 35.16 26.46
CA LEU A 525 -9.97 35.44 27.15
C LEU A 525 -9.97 34.94 28.60
N ALA A 526 -9.21 33.88 28.89
CA ALA A 526 -9.14 33.33 30.25
C ALA A 526 -8.29 34.20 31.20
N GLN A 527 -7.27 34.90 30.68
CA GLN A 527 -6.38 35.73 31.50
C GLN A 527 -6.90 37.15 31.77
N THR A 528 -7.93 37.61 31.04
CA THR A 528 -8.50 38.97 31.20
C THR A 528 -9.60 39.04 32.27
N MET A 529 -9.96 37.92 32.89
CA MET A 529 -10.95 37.89 33.96
C MET A 529 -10.23 37.85 35.33
N PRO A 530 -10.46 38.82 36.23
CA PRO A 530 -9.90 38.75 37.58
C PRO A 530 -10.44 37.51 38.30
N ALA A 531 -9.56 36.81 39.02
CA ALA A 531 -9.79 35.51 39.64
C ALA A 531 -10.84 35.49 40.78
N ALA A 532 -11.69 36.51 40.90
CA ALA A 532 -12.64 36.68 42.00
C ALA A 532 -14.11 36.39 41.65
N ASP A 533 -14.51 36.27 40.37
CA ASP A 533 -15.90 35.96 40.03
C ASP A 533 -16.01 34.66 39.21
N LYS A 534 -16.36 33.57 39.89
CA LYS A 534 -16.92 32.38 39.23
C LYS A 534 -18.28 32.75 38.64
N VAL A 535 -18.30 33.16 37.38
CA VAL A 535 -19.55 33.30 36.62
C VAL A 535 -20.18 31.91 36.50
N ARG A 536 -21.18 31.63 37.35
CA ARG A 536 -22.10 30.50 37.17
C ARG A 536 -22.82 30.71 35.84
N LEU A 537 -22.44 29.92 34.83
CA LEU A 537 -23.18 29.86 33.57
C LEU A 537 -24.57 29.29 33.85
N ASP A 538 -25.58 30.11 33.65
CA ASP A 538 -26.98 29.72 33.83
C ASP A 538 -27.38 28.76 32.70
N HIS A 539 -27.36 27.46 33.00
CA HIS A 539 -27.54 26.37 32.04
C HIS A 539 -28.85 26.48 31.24
N ASN A 540 -29.87 27.14 31.81
CA ASN A 540 -31.14 27.35 31.14
C ASN A 540 -31.04 28.31 29.96
N LYS A 541 -30.32 29.43 30.11
CA LYS A 541 -30.08 30.39 29.01
C LYS A 541 -29.23 29.80 27.88
N VAL A 542 -28.29 28.92 28.25
CA VAL A 542 -27.44 28.21 27.27
C VAL A 542 -28.29 27.23 26.45
N ASN A 543 -29.14 26.44 27.13
CA ASN A 543 -30.04 25.50 26.45
C ASN A 543 -31.06 26.20 25.55
N GLU A 544 -31.60 27.34 25.99
CA GLU A 544 -32.53 28.14 25.20
C GLU A 544 -31.87 28.65 23.90
N ARG A 545 -30.62 29.11 23.99
CA ARG A 545 -29.84 29.54 22.82
C ARG A 545 -29.54 28.39 21.85
N TYR A 546 -29.23 27.21 22.35
CA TYR A 546 -29.06 26.01 21.50
C TYR A 546 -30.39 25.54 20.89
N GLY A 547 -31.52 25.76 21.58
CA GLY A 547 -32.86 25.53 21.06
C GLY A 547 -33.18 26.42 19.85
N ILE A 548 -32.91 27.72 19.97
CA ILE A 548 -33.09 28.69 18.88
C ILE A 548 -32.20 28.31 17.68
N LEU A 549 -30.93 28.00 17.91
CA LEU A 549 -29.99 27.62 16.86
C LEU A 549 -30.41 26.34 16.11
N ARG A 550 -30.97 25.35 16.81
CA ARG A 550 -31.53 24.14 16.18
C ARG A 550 -32.71 24.46 15.27
N ASN A 551 -33.55 25.42 15.64
CA ASN A 551 -34.70 25.81 14.83
C ASN A 551 -34.25 26.59 13.58
N GLU A 552 -33.25 27.46 13.71
CA GLU A 552 -32.65 28.14 12.56
C GLU A 552 -32.01 27.15 11.58
N LEU A 553 -31.27 26.16 12.08
CA LEU A 553 -30.67 25.11 11.22
C LEU A 553 -31.73 24.27 10.48
N LYS A 554 -32.88 24.00 11.11
CA LYS A 554 -34.00 23.31 10.45
C LYS A 554 -34.62 24.15 9.33
N MET A 555 -34.69 25.46 9.50
CA MET A 555 -35.21 26.36 8.46
C MET A 555 -34.26 26.45 7.28
N ILE A 556 -32.95 26.55 7.54
CA ILE A 556 -31.92 26.56 6.50
C ILE A 556 -31.90 25.23 5.72
N ASP A 557 -31.98 24.08 6.40
CA ASP A 557 -32.05 22.77 5.74
C ASP A 557 -33.30 22.61 4.85
N LYS A 558 -34.42 23.23 5.25
CA LYS A 558 -35.65 23.25 4.44
C LYS A 558 -35.49 24.10 3.18
N GLU A 559 -34.84 25.26 3.29
CA GLU A 559 -34.53 26.13 2.15
C GLU A 559 -33.55 25.46 1.17
N ASP A 560 -32.50 24.83 1.69
CA ASP A 560 -31.47 24.18 0.88
C ASP A 560 -32.04 22.96 0.11
N LYS A 561 -32.92 22.19 0.74
CA LYS A 561 -33.71 21.13 0.08
C LYS A 561 -34.65 21.69 -1.00
N GLY A 562 -35.18 22.90 -0.81
CA GLY A 562 -35.99 23.61 -1.80
C GLY A 562 -35.17 23.98 -3.04
N LEU A 563 -33.98 24.54 -2.83
CA LEU A 563 -33.04 24.91 -3.90
C LEU A 563 -32.55 23.68 -4.68
N ASP A 564 -32.25 22.56 -4.01
CA ASP A 564 -31.86 21.31 -4.69
C ASP A 564 -32.99 20.76 -5.58
N ARG A 565 -34.24 20.83 -5.10
CA ARG A 565 -35.42 20.45 -5.92
C ARG A 565 -35.58 21.34 -7.14
N GLN A 566 -35.34 22.65 -7.04
CA GLN A 566 -35.37 23.56 -8.19
C GLN A 566 -34.26 23.24 -9.19
N ARG A 567 -33.03 23.02 -8.74
CA ARG A 567 -31.90 22.62 -9.61
C ARG A 567 -32.19 21.33 -10.39
N ARG A 568 -32.78 20.32 -9.75
CA ARG A 568 -33.16 19.06 -10.43
C ARG A 568 -34.25 19.26 -11.46
N LYS A 569 -35.25 20.11 -11.19
CA LYS A 569 -36.31 20.45 -12.16
C LYS A 569 -35.72 21.18 -13.38
N GLU A 570 -34.84 22.14 -13.15
CA GLU A 570 -34.18 22.90 -14.23
C GLU A 570 -33.30 21.98 -15.10
N LYS A 571 -32.57 21.04 -14.50
CA LYS A 571 -31.78 20.04 -15.23
C LYS A 571 -32.65 19.16 -16.13
N ARG A 572 -33.77 18.65 -15.61
CA ARG A 572 -34.74 17.86 -16.40
C ARG A 572 -35.35 18.68 -17.53
N LEU A 573 -35.60 19.97 -17.32
CA LEU A 573 -36.15 20.86 -18.36
C LEU A 573 -35.11 21.12 -19.47
N LYS A 574 -33.84 21.33 -19.10
CA LYS A 574 -32.72 21.45 -20.04
C LYS A 574 -32.51 20.16 -20.86
N GLU A 575 -32.62 19.00 -20.23
CA GLU A 575 -32.55 17.70 -20.94
C GLU A 575 -33.73 17.53 -21.92
N LYS A 576 -34.96 17.89 -21.52
CA LYS A 576 -36.11 17.90 -22.46
C LYS A 576 -35.94 18.87 -23.62
N MET A 577 -35.38 20.05 -23.39
CA MET A 577 -35.09 21.04 -24.45
C MET A 577 -33.98 20.56 -25.40
N LYS A 578 -32.98 19.84 -24.89
CA LYS A 578 -31.95 19.19 -25.72
C LYS A 578 -32.53 18.07 -26.58
N LEU A 579 -33.42 17.24 -26.02
CA LEU A 579 -34.09 16.18 -26.78
C LEU A 579 -34.98 16.74 -27.89
N LYS A 580 -35.70 17.85 -27.62
CA LYS A 580 -36.49 18.54 -28.65
C LYS A 580 -35.62 19.09 -29.76
N ARG A 581 -34.52 19.79 -29.43
CA ARG A 581 -33.58 20.31 -30.43
C ARG A 581 -32.92 19.22 -31.28
N GLY A 582 -32.62 18.06 -30.69
CA GLY A 582 -32.11 16.92 -31.45
C GLY A 582 -33.15 16.34 -32.41
N ARG A 583 -34.42 16.35 -32.02
CA ARG A 583 -35.54 15.91 -32.88
C ARG A 583 -35.86 16.89 -34.00
N ASP A 584 -35.72 18.19 -33.75
CA ASP A 584 -35.91 19.23 -34.76
C ASP A 584 -34.76 19.20 -35.79
N GLN A 585 -33.52 18.85 -35.37
CA GLN A 585 -32.38 18.66 -36.28
C GLN A 585 -32.49 17.41 -37.17
N GLU A 586 -33.09 16.32 -36.67
CA GLU A 586 -33.37 15.12 -37.49
C GLU A 586 -34.48 15.37 -38.52
N TRP A 587 -35.36 16.35 -38.30
CA TRP A 587 -36.39 16.74 -39.29
C TRP A 587 -35.84 17.68 -40.37
N ASP A 588 -34.87 18.54 -40.04
CA ASP A 588 -34.21 19.40 -41.03
C ASP A 588 -33.29 18.60 -42.00
N GLU A 589 -32.73 17.46 -41.57
CA GLU A 589 -31.90 16.60 -42.45
C GLU A 589 -32.72 15.66 -43.35
N GLU A 590 -34.00 15.40 -43.05
CA GLU A 590 -34.88 14.59 -43.90
C GLU A 590 -35.57 15.41 -45.02
N GLU A 591 -35.67 16.75 -44.91
CA GLU A 591 -36.25 17.61 -45.96
C GLU A 591 -35.26 18.02 -47.07
N GLU A 592 -33.94 17.92 -46.88
CA GLU A 592 -32.93 18.26 -47.93
C GLU A 592 -32.55 17.08 -48.86
N GLY A 593 -33.09 15.88 -48.65
CA GLY A 593 -32.68 14.66 -49.36
C GLY A 593 -33.39 14.33 -50.69
N ASP A 594 -34.50 14.99 -51.02
CA ASP A 594 -35.34 14.64 -52.16
C ASP A 594 -35.29 15.67 -53.30
N LEU A 595 -34.15 15.78 -54.00
CA LEU A 595 -34.08 16.38 -55.35
C LEU A 595 -32.80 15.95 -56.10
N LEU A 596 -33.00 15.20 -57.20
CA LEU A 596 -32.10 14.84 -58.31
C LEU A 596 -31.56 13.38 -58.35
N GLY A 597 -32.14 12.59 -59.29
CA GLY A 597 -31.53 11.40 -59.90
C GLY A 597 -30.35 11.75 -60.81
N SER A 598 -29.65 10.85 -61.52
CA SER A 598 -29.95 9.51 -62.05
C SER A 598 -28.65 8.88 -62.61
N ASP A 599 -28.59 7.54 -62.65
CA ASP A 599 -27.83 6.61 -63.53
C ASP A 599 -26.28 6.62 -63.57
N VAL A 600 -25.64 5.46 -63.33
CA VAL A 600 -25.17 4.45 -64.33
C VAL A 600 -24.55 3.21 -63.60
N ASP A 601 -24.75 2.06 -64.25
CA ASP A 601 -24.65 0.63 -63.92
C ASP A 601 -23.22 0.01 -63.75
N ALA A 602 -23.10 -1.08 -62.94
CA ALA A 602 -22.34 -2.33 -63.16
C ALA A 602 -22.12 -3.19 -61.88
N GLY A 603 -22.57 -4.47 -61.91
CA GLY A 603 -22.63 -5.46 -60.80
C GLY A 603 -21.30 -6.02 -60.23
N ARG A 604 -21.22 -6.95 -59.25
CA ARG A 604 -22.05 -8.03 -58.65
C ARG A 604 -21.76 -8.03 -57.12
N GLY A 605 -22.62 -8.37 -56.15
CA GLY A 605 -23.33 -9.63 -55.92
C GLY A 605 -23.67 -9.74 -54.41
N LYS A 606 -24.95 -9.99 -54.08
CA LYS A 606 -25.59 -10.00 -52.75
C LYS A 606 -25.67 -11.41 -52.13
N ALA A 607 -25.82 -11.47 -50.80
CA ALA A 607 -26.72 -12.40 -50.09
C ALA A 607 -27.15 -11.75 -48.75
N GLU A 608 -28.27 -11.02 -48.75
CA GLU A 608 -29.59 -11.41 -48.19
C GLU A 608 -29.69 -11.50 -46.66
N ARG A 609 -30.52 -10.61 -46.07
CA ARG A 609 -31.48 -10.97 -45.02
C ARG A 609 -32.70 -10.04 -45.08
N LYS A 610 -33.85 -10.64 -45.39
CA LYS A 610 -35.17 -10.02 -45.57
C LYS A 610 -35.75 -9.52 -44.24
N LYS A 611 -36.39 -8.35 -44.28
CA LYS A 611 -37.49 -7.94 -43.38
C LYS A 611 -38.80 -8.52 -43.90
N ILE A 612 -39.68 -9.02 -43.03
CA ILE A 612 -41.14 -9.03 -43.24
C ILE A 612 -41.83 -8.63 -41.93
N ARG A 613 -42.96 -7.94 -42.10
CA ARG A 613 -43.75 -7.11 -41.17
C ARG A 613 -45.11 -7.76 -40.87
N PHE A 614 -45.67 -7.39 -39.70
CA PHE A 614 -47.07 -7.14 -39.28
C PHE A 614 -48.17 -8.22 -39.36
N GLY A 615 -49.04 -8.20 -38.32
CA GLY A 615 -50.43 -8.64 -38.37
C GLY A 615 -51.04 -8.88 -36.98
N SER A 616 -52.05 -8.10 -36.60
CA SER A 616 -52.93 -8.28 -35.43
C SER A 616 -54.09 -9.24 -35.73
N ASP A 617 -54.60 -9.84 -34.67
CA ASP A 617 -55.97 -10.32 -34.36
C ASP A 617 -56.80 -11.06 -35.43
N ASP A 618 -57.23 -12.29 -35.10
CA ASP A 618 -58.65 -12.70 -35.02
C ASP A 618 -58.82 -14.17 -34.54
N ASP A 619 -60.01 -14.43 -33.99
CA ASP A 619 -60.44 -15.46 -33.05
C ASP A 619 -60.71 -16.90 -33.59
N ASP A 620 -60.80 -17.86 -32.65
CA ASP A 620 -61.99 -18.71 -32.36
C ASP A 620 -61.84 -20.26 -32.29
N PHE A 621 -62.70 -20.85 -31.42
CA PHE A 621 -63.07 -22.25 -31.09
C PHE A 621 -62.15 -23.00 -30.10
N GLY A 622 -62.54 -23.36 -28.85
CA GLY A 622 -63.77 -24.02 -28.32
C GLY A 622 -63.40 -25.48 -27.95
N ASP A 623 -63.81 -26.18 -26.88
CA ASP A 623 -64.76 -26.05 -25.76
C ASP A 623 -64.52 -27.25 -24.78
N ASN A 624 -65.21 -27.29 -23.63
CA ASN A 624 -65.49 -28.40 -22.68
C ASN A 624 -64.70 -28.53 -21.34
N ASP A 625 -65.19 -27.77 -20.35
CA ASP A 625 -65.97 -28.15 -19.14
C ASP A 625 -65.53 -29.19 -18.06
N ASP A 626 -65.92 -28.84 -16.83
CA ASP A 626 -66.08 -29.58 -15.55
C ASP A 626 -64.82 -30.06 -14.76
N THR A 627 -64.62 -29.83 -13.45
CA THR A 627 -65.52 -29.52 -12.32
C THR A 627 -64.75 -29.03 -11.06
N LEU A 628 -65.46 -28.26 -10.21
CA LEU A 628 -65.38 -28.11 -8.74
C LEU A 628 -64.41 -27.11 -8.06
N LYS A 629 -65.04 -25.99 -7.67
CA LYS A 629 -64.65 -24.94 -6.74
C LYS A 629 -64.51 -25.43 -5.28
N THR A 630 -63.44 -25.03 -4.59
CA THR A 630 -63.47 -24.59 -3.18
C THR A 630 -62.36 -23.56 -2.95
N GLY A 631 -62.65 -22.30 -3.28
CA GLY A 631 -61.78 -21.16 -2.96
C GLY A 631 -62.10 -20.62 -1.56
N MET A 632 -61.23 -20.92 -0.59
CA MET A 632 -61.20 -20.21 0.70
C MET A 632 -60.62 -18.81 0.46
N LYS A 633 -61.43 -17.76 0.68
CA LYS A 633 -60.95 -16.38 0.74
C LYS A 633 -60.06 -16.21 1.96
N VAL A 634 -58.80 -15.81 1.76
CA VAL A 634 -57.95 -15.30 2.83
C VAL A 634 -57.81 -13.80 2.62
N SER A 635 -58.34 -13.02 3.57
CA SER A 635 -58.15 -11.58 3.67
C SER A 635 -56.69 -11.26 4.04
N PRO A 636 -56.15 -10.11 3.59
CA PRO A 636 -54.77 -9.74 3.87
C PRO A 636 -54.59 -9.49 5.37
N VAL A 637 -53.71 -10.25 5.99
CA VAL A 637 -53.32 -10.13 7.40
C VAL A 637 -52.69 -8.77 7.62
N SER A 638 -53.14 -8.06 8.65
CA SER A 638 -52.64 -6.72 8.96
C SER A 638 -51.24 -6.78 9.56
N VAL A 639 -50.44 -5.73 9.40
CA VAL A 639 -49.05 -5.64 9.90
C VAL A 639 -48.97 -5.90 11.41
N ALA A 640 -50.01 -5.51 12.16
CA ALA A 640 -50.09 -5.75 13.61
C ALA A 640 -50.18 -7.24 13.97
N GLU A 641 -50.91 -8.04 13.18
CA GLU A 641 -51.03 -9.48 13.39
C GLU A 641 -49.73 -10.23 13.05
N GLN A 642 -48.93 -9.70 12.12
CA GLN A 642 -47.61 -10.24 11.79
C GLN A 642 -46.60 -9.97 12.91
N GLU A 643 -46.66 -8.80 13.56
CA GLU A 643 -45.82 -8.45 14.70
C GLU A 643 -46.14 -9.31 15.93
N GLU A 644 -47.42 -9.60 16.16
CA GLU A 644 -47.85 -10.44 17.28
C GLU A 644 -47.47 -11.92 17.09
N LEU A 645 -47.50 -12.42 15.85
CA LEU A 645 -47.00 -13.75 15.48
C LEU A 645 -45.47 -13.84 15.63
N ALA A 646 -44.74 -12.80 15.26
CA ALA A 646 -43.29 -12.74 15.44
C ALA A 646 -42.90 -12.73 16.93
N LEU A 647 -43.64 -12.01 17.77
CA LEU A 647 -43.44 -11.99 19.22
C LEU A 647 -43.77 -13.33 19.87
N LYS A 648 -44.81 -14.04 19.40
CA LYS A 648 -45.11 -15.41 19.86
C LYS A 648 -44.01 -16.40 19.48
N LEU A 649 -43.46 -16.30 18.27
CA LEU A 649 -42.36 -17.17 17.81
C LEU A 649 -41.05 -16.89 18.57
N LEU A 650 -40.77 -15.63 18.90
CA LEU A 650 -39.61 -15.26 19.72
C LEU A 650 -39.73 -15.78 21.16
N ASN A 651 -40.94 -15.76 21.73
CA ASN A 651 -41.17 -16.27 23.08
C ASN A 651 -41.14 -17.80 23.16
N SER A 652 -41.48 -18.54 22.08
CA SER A 652 -41.35 -20.00 22.06
C SER A 652 -39.91 -20.50 21.85
N MET A 653 -38.97 -19.62 21.50
CA MET A 653 -37.55 -19.99 21.35
C MET A 653 -36.74 -19.88 22.64
N HIS A 654 -37.35 -19.39 23.73
CA HIS A 654 -36.72 -19.25 25.05
C HIS A 654 -37.39 -20.08 26.16
N SER A 655 -38.23 -21.06 25.80
CA SER A 655 -38.75 -22.08 26.71
C SER A 655 -38.09 -23.43 26.48
#